data_AF-A0AAD9C991-F1
#
_entry.id   AF-A0AAD9C991-F1
#
_cell.length_a   1.000
_cell.length_b   1.000
_cell.length_c   1.000
_cell.angle_alpha   90.00
_cell.angle_beta   90.00
_cell.angle_gamma   90.00
#
_symmetry.space_group_name_H-M   'P 1'
#
loop_
_entity.id
_entity.type
_entity.pdbx_description
1 polymer ?
#
loop_
_entity_poly.entity_id
_entity_poly.type
_entity_poly.pdbx_seq_one_letter_code
_entity_poly.pdbx_strand_id
1 'polypeptide(L)'
;MTRRVAVIGGGSSGLACIKCCLDEGLEPVCYESSDDIGGLWKFKENPEPDRASIYHSVIINTSKEMMCFSDFPIPAHFPNYMHNSLIMDYFRMFADHFQLTKHIRFNTKVLQVRQRSDFSHSGQWDVETENKHGKTEKHIFDAVMICIGHHCHPNLPLHDFQGIDTFKGTHFHSRDYKTPEEWRNKKAVVIGIGNSGGDIAVELSRVTKQVKPNIRRFQGSSVEFEEGSVVEDVDLVVFATGYRFSFPFLASHVTSVSGNKASLYNMKVAVIGAGVSGLTSIKACLDEGLQPTCFESSHDIGGLWRFKEKPEPGRANIYQSVVINSSKEKMAFSDFPPPADLPNNMHHSEVLQYIRLYAQAFNLLQNIHFKTSVLSVRQTPDFAATGRWEVETERTEGPRETHVFDAVIVCTGHFSHPHLPLSDFPGIESFEGRYFHSWDYCNAEGLQGKRVVVIGIGNSGGDIAVDISRVAEKVYLSTRSGAWVVGRVGQGGLPGDIVGTSRLDMMIQELFPSWVSRMVEKKLDEAYDHKLYGRVQVKPNVKEFCGSSVVFVDGSIDEVDVVVFATGYNYSFPFLPSALQAKSGYRLRLYKHVFPPALSQPTLAVVGFINGLGSITPLSEMQARWATRVFKGLSALPSEEAMNKEIEKDTETMHQSFACSERNPLQVDYIPYLDSVAEQVGVRPNILWLMLKDPRLALQVLLGPCTPYQYRLSGPGQWDGARDAILTQWERVLQPFRTRVVLEPETRPSSRRSAIVILSGAALLYCFLYRKHLTSSFFSSPLFFRSLK
;
A
#
# COMPACT_ATOMS: atom_id res chain seq x y z
N MET A 1 23.19 -33.93 10.27
CA MET A 1 23.91 -33.19 11.33
C MET A 1 22.91 -32.28 12.01
N THR A 2 22.96 -32.20 13.33
CA THR A 2 22.14 -31.26 14.11
C THR A 2 22.53 -29.83 13.78
N ARG A 3 21.56 -28.95 13.53
CA ARG A 3 21.83 -27.55 13.20
C ARG A 3 22.27 -26.78 14.45
N ARG A 4 23.34 -26.01 14.34
CA ARG A 4 23.91 -25.20 15.43
C ARG A 4 23.37 -23.77 15.36
N VAL A 5 22.92 -23.25 16.49
CA VAL A 5 22.32 -21.90 16.59
C VAL A 5 23.12 -21.04 17.56
N ALA A 6 23.57 -19.87 17.11
CA ALA A 6 24.14 -18.88 18.01
C ALA A 6 23.02 -18.07 18.67
N VAL A 7 22.96 -18.04 20.00
CA VAL A 7 22.05 -17.17 20.77
C VAL A 7 22.88 -16.03 21.37
N ILE A 8 22.50 -14.78 21.14
CA ILE A 8 23.29 -13.61 21.58
C ILE A 8 22.55 -12.90 22.71
N GLY A 9 22.99 -13.09 23.95
CA GLY A 9 22.39 -12.54 25.17
C GLY A 9 21.64 -13.59 26.00
N GLY A 10 21.97 -13.67 27.29
CA GLY A 10 21.46 -14.61 28.30
C GLY A 10 20.38 -14.01 29.22
N GLY A 11 19.61 -13.04 28.71
CA GLY A 11 18.42 -12.50 29.39
C GLY A 11 17.19 -13.40 29.23
N SER A 12 16.00 -12.89 29.57
CA SER A 12 14.74 -13.62 29.46
C SER A 12 14.48 -14.20 28.06
N SER A 13 14.71 -13.40 27.01
CA SER A 13 14.59 -13.84 25.62
C SER A 13 15.62 -14.91 25.25
N GLY A 14 16.84 -14.79 25.78
CA GLY A 14 17.91 -15.77 25.52
C GLY A 14 17.59 -17.13 26.12
N LEU A 15 17.13 -17.16 27.37
CA LEU A 15 16.73 -18.40 28.05
C LEU A 15 15.58 -19.10 27.30
N ALA A 16 14.57 -18.34 26.87
CA ALA A 16 13.48 -18.88 26.05
C ALA A 16 13.99 -19.44 24.72
N CYS A 17 14.87 -18.71 24.01
CA CYS A 17 15.45 -19.16 22.75
C CYS A 17 16.26 -20.46 22.89
N ILE A 18 17.11 -20.57 23.93
CA ILE A 18 17.87 -21.80 24.19
C ILE A 18 16.91 -22.97 24.40
N LYS A 19 15.88 -22.79 25.24
CA LYS A 19 14.89 -23.84 25.52
C LYS A 19 14.14 -24.27 24.27
N CYS A 20 13.63 -23.32 23.48
CA CYS A 20 12.95 -23.63 22.22
C CYS A 20 13.87 -24.31 21.20
N CYS A 21 15.16 -23.94 21.14
CA CYS A 21 16.12 -24.66 20.32
C CYS A 21 16.25 -26.13 20.75
N LEU A 22 16.31 -26.40 22.05
CA LEU A 22 16.42 -27.77 22.57
C LEU A 22 15.18 -28.61 22.27
N ASP A 23 13.97 -28.04 22.43
CA ASP A 23 12.71 -28.71 22.10
C ASP A 23 12.62 -29.13 20.63
N GLU A 24 13.16 -28.29 19.73
CA GLU A 24 13.20 -28.53 18.28
C GLU A 24 14.40 -29.39 17.85
N GLY A 25 15.18 -29.93 18.81
CA GLY A 25 16.35 -30.76 18.52
C GLY A 25 17.50 -30.00 17.87
N LEU A 26 17.61 -28.68 18.07
CA LEU A 26 18.73 -27.85 17.63
C LEU A 26 19.84 -27.79 18.70
N GLU A 27 21.05 -27.39 18.32
CA GLU A 27 22.18 -27.23 19.24
C GLU A 27 22.46 -25.73 19.50
N PRO A 28 21.91 -25.15 20.57
CA PRO A 28 22.16 -23.75 20.90
C PRO A 28 23.52 -23.55 21.60
N VAL A 29 24.20 -22.46 21.23
CA VAL A 29 25.33 -21.88 21.98
C VAL A 29 25.01 -20.42 22.25
N CYS A 30 24.76 -20.10 23.52
CA CYS A 30 24.48 -18.75 23.96
C CYS A 30 25.76 -18.03 24.38
N TYR A 31 25.93 -16.79 23.92
CA TYR A 31 27.01 -15.90 24.32
C TYR A 31 26.44 -14.78 25.19
N GLU A 32 26.88 -14.75 26.46
CA GLU A 32 26.50 -13.71 27.42
C GLU A 32 27.74 -12.91 27.80
N SER A 33 27.68 -11.60 27.57
CA SER A 33 28.81 -10.71 27.81
C SER A 33 29.10 -10.52 29.31
N SER A 34 28.10 -10.72 30.16
CA SER A 34 28.20 -10.63 31.61
C SER A 34 28.52 -11.97 32.25
N ASP A 35 28.70 -11.94 33.56
CA ASP A 35 29.10 -13.05 34.42
C ASP A 35 27.90 -13.89 34.93
N ASP A 36 26.66 -13.50 34.62
CA ASP A 36 25.44 -14.21 35.05
C ASP A 36 24.32 -14.02 34.02
N ILE A 37 23.20 -14.74 34.18
CA ILE A 37 21.99 -14.58 33.39
C ILE A 37 21.16 -13.36 33.83
N GLY A 38 20.04 -13.13 33.16
CA GLY A 38 18.97 -12.23 33.62
C GLY A 38 18.94 -10.85 32.97
N GLY A 39 20.03 -10.46 32.29
CA GLY A 39 20.08 -9.23 31.50
C GLY A 39 19.65 -8.00 32.29
N LEU A 40 18.58 -7.33 31.85
CA LEU A 40 17.99 -6.16 32.52
C LEU A 40 17.72 -6.38 34.01
N TRP A 41 17.26 -7.59 34.40
CA TRP A 41 16.78 -7.87 35.76
C TRP A 41 17.89 -8.07 36.79
N LYS A 42 19.15 -8.19 36.34
CA LYS A 42 20.31 -8.26 37.23
C LYS A 42 20.65 -6.84 37.72
N PHE A 43 20.25 -6.53 38.95
CA PHE A 43 20.61 -5.26 39.58
C PHE A 43 22.13 -5.16 39.78
N LYS A 44 22.68 -3.99 39.43
CA LYS A 44 24.04 -3.57 39.76
C LYS A 44 24.00 -2.14 40.28
N GLU A 45 24.79 -1.88 41.32
CA GLU A 45 24.92 -0.54 41.90
C GLU A 45 25.44 0.47 40.86
N ASN A 46 26.51 0.09 40.17
CA ASN A 46 27.12 0.93 39.14
C ASN A 46 26.64 0.49 37.74
N PRO A 47 25.97 1.37 36.96
CA PRO A 47 25.63 1.09 35.57
C PRO A 47 26.89 0.86 34.73
N GLU A 48 26.88 -0.19 33.91
CA GLU A 48 27.95 -0.46 32.95
C GLU A 48 27.64 0.23 31.60
N PRO A 49 28.66 0.71 30.87
CA PRO A 49 28.48 1.17 29.50
C PRO A 49 27.83 0.10 28.62
N ASP A 50 26.95 0.51 27.71
CA ASP A 50 26.23 -0.35 26.75
C ASP A 50 25.37 -1.48 27.35
N ARG A 51 25.06 -1.41 28.66
CA ARG A 51 24.18 -2.37 29.34
C ARG A 51 22.92 -1.72 29.86
N ALA A 52 21.87 -2.53 29.89
CA ALA A 52 20.64 -2.16 30.56
C ALA A 52 20.84 -2.10 32.07
N SER A 53 20.07 -1.25 32.75
CA SER A 53 20.17 -1.07 34.18
C SER A 53 18.82 -0.72 34.77
N ILE A 54 18.61 -1.12 36.02
CA ILE A 54 17.40 -0.88 36.81
C ILE A 54 17.78 -0.20 38.13
N TYR A 55 16.80 0.45 38.76
CA TYR A 55 16.91 1.00 40.11
C TYR A 55 16.56 -0.05 41.16
N HIS A 56 16.99 0.18 42.40
CA HIS A 56 16.91 -0.82 43.46
C HIS A 56 15.47 -1.21 43.79
N SER A 57 14.52 -0.28 43.77
CA SER A 57 13.12 -0.52 44.16
C SER A 57 12.23 -1.09 43.05
N VAL A 58 12.80 -1.48 41.91
CA VAL A 58 12.02 -1.88 40.73
C VAL A 58 11.19 -3.15 41.00
N ILE A 59 9.91 -3.05 40.67
CA ILE A 59 8.93 -4.13 40.76
C ILE A 59 8.25 -4.23 39.39
N ILE A 60 7.90 -5.45 38.97
CA ILE A 60 7.18 -5.64 37.71
C ILE A 60 5.79 -4.97 37.77
N ASN A 61 5.38 -4.34 36.67
CA ASN A 61 4.07 -3.71 36.53
C ASN A 61 2.99 -4.66 35.98
N THR A 62 3.39 -5.87 35.57
CA THR A 62 2.53 -6.95 35.09
C THR A 62 2.41 -8.02 36.17
N SER A 63 1.30 -8.75 36.25
CA SER A 63 1.16 -9.83 37.25
C SER A 63 2.07 -11.02 36.92
N LYS A 64 2.44 -11.78 37.95
CA LYS A 64 3.27 -12.99 37.81
C LYS A 64 2.70 -14.01 36.80
N GLU A 65 1.38 -14.12 36.70
CA GLU A 65 0.70 -15.03 35.77
C GLU A 65 0.84 -14.60 34.31
N MET A 66 0.96 -13.28 34.07
CA MET A 66 1.12 -12.72 32.72
C MET A 66 2.60 -12.58 32.32
N MET A 67 3.52 -12.71 33.28
CA MET A 67 4.97 -12.62 33.06
C MET A 67 5.65 -13.99 32.88
N CYS A 68 5.07 -15.09 33.37
CA CYS A 68 5.73 -16.39 33.36
C CYS A 68 5.98 -16.92 31.93
N PHE A 69 7.00 -17.77 31.79
CA PHE A 69 7.16 -18.63 30.63
C PHE A 69 5.97 -19.60 30.53
N SER A 70 5.48 -19.84 29.30
CA SER A 70 4.19 -20.49 29.03
C SER A 70 4.04 -21.89 29.62
N ASP A 71 5.15 -22.60 29.81
CA ASP A 71 5.22 -23.96 30.33
C ASP A 71 5.94 -24.04 31.68
N PHE A 72 6.20 -22.91 32.34
CA PHE A 72 6.87 -22.85 33.63
C PHE A 72 6.27 -21.76 34.52
N PRO A 73 5.14 -22.03 35.21
CA PRO A 73 4.47 -21.02 36.01
C PRO A 73 5.33 -20.54 37.19
N ILE A 74 5.18 -19.26 37.56
CA ILE A 74 5.86 -18.68 38.72
C ILE A 74 5.28 -19.28 40.02
N PRO A 75 6.11 -19.57 41.05
CA PRO A 75 5.65 -20.18 42.30
C PRO A 75 4.48 -19.45 42.97
N ALA A 76 3.55 -20.23 43.52
CA ALA A 76 2.33 -19.70 44.14
C ALA A 76 2.59 -18.72 45.29
N HIS A 77 3.67 -18.94 46.06
CA HIS A 77 4.04 -18.11 47.21
C HIS A 77 4.74 -16.80 46.84
N PHE A 78 5.15 -16.60 45.58
CA PHE A 78 5.69 -15.31 45.14
C PHE A 78 4.55 -14.28 45.06
N PRO A 79 4.81 -13.00 45.39
CA PRO A 79 3.81 -11.94 45.26
C PRO A 79 3.41 -11.73 43.79
N ASN A 80 2.19 -11.24 43.54
CA ASN A 80 1.73 -10.98 42.18
C ASN A 80 2.59 -9.95 41.44
N TYR A 81 3.13 -8.98 42.16
CA TYR A 81 4.07 -7.99 41.65
C TYR A 81 5.42 -8.21 42.34
N MET A 82 6.36 -8.79 41.59
CA MET A 82 7.64 -9.24 42.08
C MET A 82 8.72 -8.18 41.97
N HIS A 83 9.52 -8.06 43.03
CA HIS A 83 10.79 -7.35 43.01
C HIS A 83 11.80 -8.07 42.08
N ASN A 84 12.77 -7.34 41.52
CA ASN A 84 13.74 -7.90 40.56
C ASN A 84 14.49 -9.13 41.11
N SER A 85 14.73 -9.19 42.43
CA SER A 85 15.38 -10.35 43.06
C SER A 85 14.60 -11.65 42.85
N LEU A 86 13.27 -11.60 42.96
CA LEU A 86 12.42 -12.77 42.73
C LEU A 86 12.31 -13.13 41.25
N ILE A 87 12.44 -12.14 40.34
CA ILE A 87 12.58 -12.40 38.90
C ILE A 87 13.87 -13.16 38.60
N MET A 88 14.98 -12.74 39.22
CA MET A 88 16.26 -13.43 39.10
C MET A 88 16.18 -14.86 39.63
N ASP A 89 15.54 -15.07 40.78
CA ASP A 89 15.32 -16.41 41.31
C ASP A 89 14.47 -17.26 40.36
N TYR A 90 13.40 -16.70 39.79
CA TYR A 90 12.57 -17.38 38.79
C TYR A 90 13.35 -17.76 37.52
N PHE A 91 14.22 -16.88 37.00
CA PHE A 91 15.07 -17.21 35.85
C PHE A 91 16.07 -18.31 36.16
N ARG A 92 16.63 -18.35 37.37
CA ARG A 92 17.49 -19.45 37.82
C ARG A 92 16.71 -20.75 37.91
N MET A 93 15.51 -20.73 38.51
CA MET A 93 14.62 -21.88 38.56
C MET A 93 14.31 -22.43 37.16
N PHE A 94 14.01 -21.55 36.19
CA PHE A 94 13.77 -21.94 34.80
C PHE A 94 15.03 -22.53 34.14
N ALA A 95 16.17 -21.86 34.27
CA ALA A 95 17.43 -22.31 33.70
C ALA A 95 17.89 -23.65 34.28
N ASP A 96 17.71 -23.87 35.58
CA ASP A 96 18.07 -25.12 36.26
C ASP A 96 17.11 -26.25 35.89
N HIS A 97 15.80 -25.98 35.84
CA HIS A 97 14.80 -26.98 35.47
C HIS A 97 15.05 -27.54 34.07
N PHE A 98 15.33 -26.68 33.09
CA PHE A 98 15.62 -27.07 31.71
C PHE A 98 17.10 -27.27 31.41
N GLN A 99 17.99 -27.18 32.42
CA GLN A 99 19.44 -27.36 32.28
C GLN A 99 20.09 -26.47 31.21
N LEU A 100 19.66 -25.20 31.13
CA LEU A 100 20.05 -24.26 30.09
C LEU A 100 21.46 -23.68 30.29
N THR A 101 21.91 -23.56 31.54
CA THR A 101 23.16 -22.87 31.90
C THR A 101 24.40 -23.46 31.20
N LYS A 102 24.42 -24.78 30.93
CA LYS A 102 25.51 -25.45 30.21
C LYS A 102 25.66 -25.01 28.74
N HIS A 103 24.63 -24.39 28.17
CA HIS A 103 24.64 -23.84 26.82
C HIS A 103 25.09 -22.37 26.79
N ILE A 104 25.36 -21.74 27.94
CA ILE A 104 25.71 -20.33 28.05
C ILE A 104 27.20 -20.16 28.30
N ARG A 105 27.84 -19.35 27.45
CA ARG A 105 29.22 -18.90 27.61
C ARG A 105 29.22 -17.49 28.19
N PHE A 106 29.42 -17.41 29.51
CA PHE A 106 29.55 -16.15 30.23
C PHE A 106 30.85 -15.42 29.89
N ASN A 107 30.87 -14.12 30.18
CA ASN A 107 31.97 -13.20 29.91
C ASN A 107 32.50 -13.31 28.46
N THR A 108 31.58 -13.49 27.51
CA THR A 108 31.91 -13.63 26.09
C THR A 108 31.08 -12.64 25.28
N LYS A 109 31.74 -11.64 24.72
CA LYS A 109 31.13 -10.60 23.89
C LYS A 109 31.13 -11.05 22.44
N VAL A 110 30.02 -10.87 21.73
CA VAL A 110 29.99 -11.02 20.27
C VAL A 110 30.48 -9.72 19.65
N LEU A 111 31.55 -9.80 18.87
CA LEU A 111 32.12 -8.65 18.17
C LEU A 111 31.46 -8.45 16.81
N GLN A 112 31.18 -9.55 16.12
CA GLN A 112 30.71 -9.48 14.75
C GLN A 112 29.94 -10.73 14.32
N VAL A 113 28.90 -10.52 13.51
CA VAL A 113 28.10 -11.55 12.86
C VAL A 113 28.04 -11.22 11.37
N ARG A 114 28.50 -12.14 10.51
CA ARG A 114 28.48 -11.99 9.06
C ARG A 114 27.86 -13.20 8.40
N GLN A 115 27.16 -12.97 7.29
CA GLN A 115 26.87 -14.04 6.35
C GLN A 115 28.20 -14.56 5.77
N ARG A 116 28.36 -15.87 5.66
CA ARG A 116 29.52 -16.46 4.97
C ARG A 116 29.52 -16.07 3.50
N SER A 117 30.68 -16.15 2.85
CA SER A 117 30.80 -15.88 1.42
C SER A 117 29.94 -16.80 0.55
N ASP A 118 29.60 -18.00 1.04
CA ASP A 118 28.75 -19.00 0.39
C ASP A 118 27.31 -19.04 0.93
N PHE A 119 26.88 -18.00 1.67
CA PHE A 119 25.59 -17.96 2.38
C PHE A 119 24.38 -18.30 1.52
N SER A 120 24.37 -17.89 0.24
CA SER A 120 23.28 -18.18 -0.69
C SER A 120 23.05 -19.68 -0.91
N HIS A 121 24.06 -20.51 -0.64
CA HIS A 121 24.00 -21.97 -0.78
C HIS A 121 24.03 -22.65 0.60
N SER A 122 24.85 -22.15 1.52
CA SER A 122 25.07 -22.75 2.84
C SER A 122 24.04 -22.31 3.88
N GLY A 123 23.54 -21.07 3.80
CA GLY A 123 22.74 -20.43 4.85
C GLY A 123 23.49 -20.15 6.15
N GLN A 124 24.83 -20.26 6.16
CA GLN A 124 25.64 -20.26 7.38
C GLN A 124 26.28 -18.92 7.74
N TRP A 125 26.43 -18.68 9.03
CA TRP A 125 26.92 -17.43 9.60
C TRP A 125 28.30 -17.59 10.25
N ASP A 126 29.17 -16.60 10.06
CA ASP A 126 30.39 -16.42 10.84
C ASP A 126 30.08 -15.53 12.05
N VAL A 127 30.35 -16.05 13.25
CA VAL A 127 30.20 -15.34 14.53
C VAL A 127 31.56 -15.21 15.19
N GLU A 128 32.02 -13.97 15.37
CA GLU A 128 33.27 -13.62 16.02
C GLU A 128 33.01 -13.15 17.45
N THR A 129 33.72 -13.74 18.41
CA THR A 129 33.52 -13.52 19.84
C THR A 129 34.82 -13.20 20.54
N GLU A 130 34.75 -12.45 21.64
CA GLU A 130 35.88 -12.10 22.50
C GLU A 130 35.55 -12.49 23.94
N ASN A 131 36.46 -13.22 24.59
CA ASN A 131 36.31 -13.59 26.00
C ASN A 131 36.87 -12.51 26.95
N LYS A 132 36.69 -12.70 28.27
CA LYS A 132 37.23 -11.79 29.31
C LYS A 132 38.74 -11.52 29.27
N HIS A 133 39.52 -12.34 28.56
CA HIS A 133 40.97 -12.20 28.43
C HIS A 133 41.39 -11.53 27.11
N GLY A 134 40.43 -11.00 26.33
CA GLY A 134 40.69 -10.39 25.04
C GLY A 134 40.97 -11.39 23.92
N LYS A 135 40.82 -12.70 24.16
CA LYS A 135 41.03 -13.72 23.13
C LYS A 135 39.81 -13.76 22.20
N THR A 136 40.07 -13.56 20.91
CA THR A 136 39.05 -13.62 19.86
C THR A 136 38.94 -15.01 19.25
N GLU A 137 37.72 -15.50 19.02
CA GLU A 137 37.42 -16.78 18.39
C GLU A 137 36.33 -16.62 17.31
N LYS A 138 36.44 -17.40 16.23
CA LYS A 138 35.45 -17.44 15.14
C LYS A 138 34.73 -18.77 15.13
N HIS A 139 33.42 -18.72 14.95
CA HIS A 139 32.54 -19.88 14.99
C HIS A 139 31.55 -19.85 13.82
N ILE A 140 31.25 -21.02 13.27
CA ILE A 140 30.25 -21.17 12.21
C ILE A 140 28.95 -21.69 12.82
N PHE A 141 27.83 -21.09 12.42
CA PHE A 141 26.48 -21.46 12.86
C PHE A 141 25.51 -21.51 11.68
N ASP A 142 24.49 -22.37 11.77
CA ASP A 142 23.44 -22.49 10.76
C ASP A 142 22.33 -21.43 10.93
N ALA A 143 22.22 -20.85 12.13
CA ALA A 143 21.31 -19.75 12.42
C ALA A 143 21.84 -18.88 13.56
N VAL A 144 21.33 -17.64 13.64
CA VAL A 144 21.66 -16.68 14.71
C VAL A 144 20.37 -16.09 15.27
N MET A 145 20.23 -16.09 16.60
CA MET A 145 19.16 -15.46 17.36
C MET A 145 19.72 -14.30 18.19
N ILE A 146 19.16 -13.11 18.04
CA ILE A 146 19.62 -11.90 18.73
C ILE A 146 18.69 -11.60 19.90
N CYS A 147 19.22 -11.73 21.12
CA CYS A 147 18.47 -11.74 22.37
C CYS A 147 18.98 -10.69 23.38
N ILE A 148 19.57 -9.59 22.89
CA ILE A 148 20.27 -8.58 23.71
C ILE A 148 19.35 -7.56 24.42
N GLY A 149 18.04 -7.62 24.18
CA GLY A 149 17.08 -6.62 24.68
C GLY A 149 17.20 -5.25 23.99
N HIS A 150 16.41 -4.27 24.44
CA HIS A 150 16.31 -2.94 23.80
C HIS A 150 16.57 -1.76 24.75
N HIS A 151 16.88 -2.02 26.03
CA HIS A 151 17.05 -0.99 27.07
C HIS A 151 18.51 -0.62 27.37
N CYS A 152 19.38 -0.66 26.35
CA CYS A 152 20.82 -0.49 26.56
C CYS A 152 21.31 0.94 26.32
N HIS A 153 20.78 1.65 25.31
CA HIS A 153 21.24 3.01 24.98
C HIS A 153 20.19 4.04 25.38
N PRO A 154 20.43 4.87 26.41
CA PRO A 154 19.47 5.87 26.86
C PRO A 154 19.22 6.93 25.77
N ASN A 155 17.96 7.34 25.58
CA ASN A 155 17.63 8.44 24.68
C ASN A 155 17.56 9.74 25.48
N LEU A 156 18.58 10.60 25.35
CA LEU A 156 18.65 11.92 26.01
C LEU A 156 18.48 13.03 24.97
N PRO A 157 17.25 13.53 24.72
CA PRO A 157 17.00 14.57 23.73
C PRO A 157 17.32 15.97 24.26
N LEU A 158 18.57 16.21 24.68
CA LEU A 158 18.97 17.47 25.32
C LEU A 158 18.75 18.69 24.42
N HIS A 159 18.82 18.52 23.10
CA HIS A 159 18.59 19.58 22.12
C HIS A 159 17.15 20.12 22.10
N ASP A 160 16.18 19.34 22.58
CA ASP A 160 14.78 19.77 22.65
C ASP A 160 14.51 20.69 23.86
N PHE A 161 15.46 20.78 24.79
CA PHE A 161 15.30 21.52 26.04
C PHE A 161 16.20 22.76 26.09
N GLN A 162 15.62 23.92 25.74
CA GLN A 162 16.34 25.19 25.76
C GLN A 162 16.91 25.50 27.15
N GLY A 163 18.22 25.79 27.20
CA GLY A 163 18.93 26.21 28.41
C GLY A 163 19.46 25.08 29.30
N ILE A 164 19.26 23.81 28.92
CA ILE A 164 19.77 22.64 29.68
C ILE A 164 21.30 22.65 29.79
N ASP A 165 21.99 23.24 28.82
CA ASP A 165 23.44 23.48 28.77
C ASP A 165 23.93 24.45 29.86
N THR A 166 23.04 25.31 30.35
CA THR A 166 23.30 26.27 31.43
C THR A 166 22.74 25.83 32.79
N PHE A 167 22.11 24.64 32.85
CA PHE A 167 21.51 24.12 34.06
C PHE A 167 22.59 23.77 35.10
N LYS A 168 22.44 24.30 36.31
CA LYS A 168 23.45 24.13 37.38
C LYS A 168 23.28 22.84 38.21
N GLY A 169 22.10 22.21 38.14
CA GLY A 169 21.82 20.96 38.85
C GLY A 169 22.30 19.73 38.09
N THR A 170 22.14 18.56 38.71
CA THR A 170 22.50 17.28 38.11
C THR A 170 21.40 16.81 37.17
N HIS A 171 21.75 16.24 36.01
CA HIS A 171 20.78 15.57 35.16
C HIS A 171 21.34 14.29 34.55
N PHE A 172 20.48 13.26 34.44
CA PHE A 172 20.83 11.97 33.84
C PHE A 172 19.59 11.22 33.36
N HIS A 173 19.78 10.13 32.63
CA HIS A 173 18.68 9.27 32.19
C HIS A 173 18.21 8.35 33.31
N SER A 174 16.94 7.93 33.31
CA SER A 174 16.36 6.99 34.28
C SER A 174 17.12 5.66 34.41
N ARG A 175 17.98 5.33 33.44
CA ARG A 175 18.88 4.17 33.45
C ARG A 175 19.92 4.27 34.58
N ASP A 176 20.37 5.48 34.87
CA ASP A 176 21.48 5.73 35.80
C ASP A 176 20.96 6.04 37.23
N TYR A 177 19.64 6.14 37.42
CA TYR A 177 19.00 6.25 38.73
C TYR A 177 19.10 4.94 39.52
N LYS A 178 19.39 5.01 40.82
CA LYS A 178 19.57 3.83 41.70
C LYS A 178 18.71 3.84 42.94
N THR A 179 18.85 4.89 43.74
CA THR A 179 18.13 5.06 44.99
C THR A 179 17.75 6.53 45.20
N PRO A 180 16.74 6.82 46.02
CA PRO A 180 16.29 8.18 46.25
C PRO A 180 17.14 8.93 47.31
N GLU A 181 17.96 8.23 48.09
CA GLU A 181 18.62 8.78 49.30
C GLU A 181 19.55 9.96 49.03
N GLU A 182 20.28 9.95 47.91
CA GLU A 182 21.15 11.05 47.49
C GLU A 182 20.38 12.37 47.23
N TRP A 183 19.07 12.25 47.00
CA TRP A 183 18.17 13.34 46.61
C TRP A 183 17.24 13.77 47.75
N ARG A 184 17.47 13.26 48.97
CA ARG A 184 16.70 13.63 50.16
C ARG A 184 16.71 15.14 50.40
N ASN A 185 15.53 15.72 50.59
CA ASN A 185 15.27 17.15 50.80
C ASN A 185 15.64 18.08 49.63
N LYS A 186 16.03 17.52 48.47
CA LYS A 186 16.33 18.27 47.23
C LYS A 186 15.07 18.43 46.37
N LYS A 187 15.11 19.32 45.38
CA LYS A 187 14.04 19.49 44.37
C LYS A 187 14.41 18.70 43.11
N ALA A 188 13.51 17.82 42.66
CA ALA A 188 13.75 16.95 41.52
C ALA A 188 12.64 17.07 40.48
N VAL A 189 13.00 16.99 39.20
CA VAL A 189 12.07 16.98 38.08
C VAL A 189 12.26 15.68 37.32
N VAL A 190 11.16 14.97 37.01
CA VAL A 190 11.18 13.75 36.21
C VAL A 190 10.47 14.03 34.88
N ILE A 191 11.17 13.80 33.78
CA ILE A 191 10.69 14.07 32.42
C ILE A 191 10.30 12.75 31.76
N GLY A 192 9.06 12.64 31.32
CA GLY A 192 8.49 11.43 30.72
C GLY A 192 7.68 10.60 31.71
N ILE A 193 6.53 10.08 31.26
CA ILE A 193 5.57 9.34 32.09
C ILE A 193 5.41 7.88 31.66
N GLY A 194 6.47 7.30 31.08
CA GLY A 194 6.56 5.85 30.93
C GLY A 194 6.68 5.16 32.29
N ASN A 195 6.67 3.82 32.30
CA ASN A 195 6.71 3.03 33.54
C ASN A 195 7.82 3.48 34.50
N SER A 196 9.06 3.63 34.02
CA SER A 196 10.18 4.12 34.85
C SER A 196 10.01 5.55 35.33
N GLY A 197 9.42 6.44 34.52
CA GLY A 197 9.19 7.82 34.91
C GLY A 197 8.17 7.93 36.04
N GLY A 198 7.08 7.16 35.95
CA GLY A 198 6.07 7.07 37.01
C GLY A 198 6.66 6.52 38.31
N ASP A 199 7.36 5.38 38.23
CA ASP A 199 7.97 4.75 39.42
C ASP A 199 8.98 5.65 40.12
N ILE A 200 9.91 6.25 39.38
CA ILE A 200 10.95 7.14 39.93
C ILE A 200 10.31 8.40 40.52
N ALA A 201 9.29 8.96 39.86
CA ALA A 201 8.56 10.12 40.39
C ALA A 201 7.87 9.79 41.72
N VAL A 202 7.22 8.62 41.83
CA VAL A 202 6.58 8.17 43.07
C VAL A 202 7.63 7.94 44.16
N GLU A 203 8.75 7.31 43.84
CA GLU A 203 9.81 7.06 44.82
C GLU A 203 10.46 8.36 45.32
N LEU A 204 10.84 9.26 44.40
CA LEU A 204 11.40 10.56 44.73
C LEU A 204 10.41 11.43 45.52
N SER A 205 9.09 11.32 45.28
CA SER A 205 8.09 12.11 46.03
C SER A 205 8.10 11.84 47.53
N ARG A 206 8.63 10.68 47.97
CA ARG A 206 8.74 10.33 49.39
C ARG A 206 9.87 11.08 50.11
N VAL A 207 10.84 11.60 49.37
CA VAL A 207 12.06 12.21 49.93
C VAL A 207 12.38 13.60 49.37
N THR A 208 11.78 14.00 48.26
CA THR A 208 12.00 15.29 47.58
C THR A 208 10.85 16.26 47.87
N LYS A 209 11.12 17.56 47.73
CA LYS A 209 10.15 18.61 48.09
C LYS A 209 9.05 18.82 47.04
N GLN A 210 9.29 18.48 45.77
CA GLN A 210 8.35 18.73 44.67
C GLN A 210 8.75 17.96 43.40
N VAL A 211 7.76 17.45 42.64
CA VAL A 211 7.90 16.79 41.32
C VAL A 211 6.85 17.39 40.36
N LYS A 212 7.21 17.73 39.11
CA LYS A 212 6.29 18.29 38.10
C LYS A 212 6.62 17.81 36.67
N PRO A 213 5.62 17.52 35.81
CA PRO A 213 5.81 17.18 34.39
C PRO A 213 5.77 18.41 33.46
N ASN A 214 6.25 18.25 32.22
CA ASN A 214 6.12 19.16 31.05
C ASN A 214 6.89 20.50 31.13
N ILE A 215 8.19 20.44 30.83
CA ILE A 215 9.12 21.57 30.88
C ILE A 215 9.06 22.38 29.57
N ARG A 216 9.02 23.71 29.71
CA ARG A 216 9.16 24.69 28.63
C ARG A 216 10.61 25.11 28.41
N ARG A 217 11.36 25.46 29.47
CA ARG A 217 12.79 25.83 29.39
C ARG A 217 13.51 25.75 30.74
N PHE A 218 14.84 25.70 30.68
CA PHE A 218 15.75 25.78 31.82
C PHE A 218 16.40 27.17 31.89
N GLN A 219 16.59 27.71 33.11
CA GLN A 219 17.31 28.96 33.34
C GLN A 219 18.11 28.91 34.65
N GLY A 220 19.41 28.63 34.57
CA GLY A 220 20.27 28.51 35.75
C GLY A 220 19.89 27.32 36.65
N SER A 221 19.35 27.58 37.84
CA SER A 221 18.79 26.54 38.73
C SER A 221 17.26 26.42 38.61
N SER A 222 16.61 27.20 37.74
CA SER A 222 15.14 27.22 37.62
C SER A 222 14.64 26.46 36.39
N VAL A 223 13.42 25.92 36.51
CA VAL A 223 12.72 25.17 35.46
C VAL A 223 11.34 25.80 35.26
N GLU A 224 11.06 26.30 34.05
CA GLU A 224 9.75 26.80 33.62
C GLU A 224 8.97 25.68 32.93
N PHE A 225 7.70 25.49 33.30
CA PHE A 225 6.80 24.48 32.76
C PHE A 225 5.87 25.07 31.70
N GLU A 226 5.31 24.24 30.82
CA GLU A 226 4.42 24.70 29.73
C GLU A 226 3.17 25.42 30.23
N GLU A 227 2.67 25.06 31.41
CA GLU A 227 1.56 25.73 32.09
C GLU A 227 1.94 27.11 32.68
N GLY A 228 3.19 27.55 32.47
CA GLY A 228 3.70 28.86 32.90
C GLY A 228 4.23 28.91 34.33
N SER A 229 4.10 27.83 35.12
CA SER A 229 4.68 27.77 36.46
C SER A 229 6.22 27.65 36.41
N VAL A 230 6.91 28.24 37.38
CA VAL A 230 8.38 28.15 37.50
C VAL A 230 8.74 27.51 38.84
N VAL A 231 9.69 26.57 38.82
CA VAL A 231 10.30 26.01 40.03
C VAL A 231 11.76 26.46 40.07
N GLU A 232 12.11 27.25 41.07
CA GLU A 232 13.48 27.70 41.33
C GLU A 232 14.25 26.64 42.14
N ASP A 233 15.58 26.66 42.04
CA ASP A 233 16.52 25.80 42.79
C ASP A 233 16.32 24.29 42.61
N VAL A 234 16.10 23.84 41.37
CA VAL A 234 16.05 22.42 41.01
C VAL A 234 17.45 21.82 41.07
N ASP A 235 17.59 20.76 41.87
CA ASP A 235 18.86 20.06 42.09
C ASP A 235 19.05 18.87 41.14
N LEU A 236 17.95 18.23 40.71
CA LEU A 236 17.96 17.01 39.90
C LEU A 236 16.95 17.07 38.75
N VAL A 237 17.37 16.60 37.57
CA VAL A 237 16.48 16.26 36.45
C VAL A 237 16.71 14.83 36.00
N VAL A 238 15.68 13.98 36.06
CA VAL A 238 15.72 12.59 35.56
C VAL A 238 14.97 12.50 34.24
N PHE A 239 15.66 12.10 33.18
CA PHE A 239 15.07 11.87 31.86
C PHE A 239 14.61 10.42 31.73
N ALA A 240 13.30 10.17 31.75
CA ALA A 240 12.66 8.89 31.44
C ALA A 240 12.13 8.87 29.99
N THR A 241 13.01 9.20 29.04
CA THR A 241 12.68 9.52 27.64
C THR A 241 12.93 8.36 26.66
N GLY A 242 12.92 7.13 27.18
CA GLY A 242 13.02 5.90 26.40
C GLY A 242 14.45 5.54 26.00
N TYR A 243 14.58 4.52 25.14
CA TYR A 243 15.87 3.97 24.73
C TYR A 243 15.99 3.92 23.21
N ARG A 244 17.22 3.98 22.72
CA ARG A 244 17.59 3.64 21.35
C ARG A 244 18.17 2.22 21.33
N PHE A 245 17.95 1.49 20.24
CA PHE A 245 18.64 0.21 20.02
C PHE A 245 19.48 0.26 18.75
N SER A 246 20.53 -0.56 18.72
CA SER A 246 21.41 -0.75 17.58
C SER A 246 22.01 -2.15 17.65
N PHE A 247 22.41 -2.70 16.50
CA PHE A 247 23.09 -3.99 16.41
C PHE A 247 24.47 -3.79 15.78
N PRO A 248 25.43 -3.17 16.50
CA PRO A 248 26.71 -2.75 15.91
C PRO A 248 27.56 -3.93 15.41
N PHE A 249 27.30 -5.14 15.91
CA PHE A 249 27.96 -6.37 15.47
C PHE A 249 27.35 -6.96 14.19
N LEU A 250 26.19 -6.48 13.72
CA LEU A 250 25.59 -6.87 12.45
C LEU A 250 25.88 -5.83 11.38
N ALA A 251 26.11 -6.28 10.15
CA ALA A 251 26.26 -5.37 9.03
C ALA A 251 24.92 -4.69 8.68
N SER A 252 24.97 -3.41 8.31
CA SER A 252 23.78 -2.59 8.02
C SER A 252 22.91 -3.12 6.86
N HIS A 253 23.49 -3.91 5.95
CA HIS A 253 22.75 -4.58 4.88
C HIS A 253 21.99 -5.83 5.34
N VAL A 254 22.34 -6.40 6.51
CA VAL A 254 21.61 -7.51 7.14
C VAL A 254 20.47 -6.98 7.98
N THR A 255 20.67 -5.86 8.67
CA THR A 255 19.61 -5.16 9.42
C THR A 255 19.95 -3.68 9.49
N SER A 256 19.06 -2.83 8.96
CA SER A 256 19.19 -1.38 9.10
C SER A 256 18.37 -0.92 10.29
N VAL A 257 18.90 0.00 11.10
CA VAL A 257 18.14 0.64 12.18
C VAL A 257 18.01 2.13 11.87
N SER A 258 16.79 2.62 11.67
CA SER A 258 16.50 4.04 11.47
C SER A 258 15.27 4.44 12.29
N GLY A 259 15.31 5.63 12.92
CA GLY A 259 14.17 6.12 13.71
C GLY A 259 13.67 5.16 14.80
N ASN A 260 14.56 4.36 15.41
CA ASN A 260 14.21 3.31 16.37
C ASN A 260 13.33 2.17 15.79
N LYS A 261 13.49 1.86 14.50
CA LYS A 261 12.90 0.71 13.81
C LYS A 261 14.01 -0.11 13.15
N ALA A 262 14.04 -1.42 13.39
CA ALA A 262 14.89 -2.34 12.63
C ALA A 262 14.14 -2.82 11.37
N SER A 263 14.73 -2.63 10.19
CA SER A 263 14.31 -3.32 8.97
C SER A 263 15.32 -4.42 8.65
N LEU A 264 14.87 -5.66 8.76
CA LEU A 264 15.64 -6.87 8.41
C LEU A 264 15.85 -6.99 6.88
N TYR A 265 15.16 -6.18 6.07
CA TYR A 265 15.21 -6.24 4.61
C TYR A 265 15.30 -4.83 4.02
N ASN A 266 16.43 -4.52 3.42
CA ASN A 266 16.65 -3.25 2.72
C ASN A 266 16.59 -3.47 1.20
N MET A 267 15.47 -4.02 0.74
CA MET A 267 15.26 -4.41 -0.65
C MET A 267 15.10 -3.16 -1.54
N LYS A 268 15.95 -3.02 -2.55
CA LYS A 268 15.90 -1.93 -3.53
C LYS A 268 14.92 -2.28 -4.63
N VAL A 269 13.95 -1.40 -4.88
CA VAL A 269 12.89 -1.63 -5.86
C VAL A 269 12.94 -0.54 -6.94
N ALA A 270 13.12 -0.93 -8.19
CA ALA A 270 12.99 -0.02 -9.31
C ALA A 270 11.51 0.19 -9.65
N VAL A 271 11.05 1.45 -9.74
CA VAL A 271 9.69 1.80 -10.18
C VAL A 271 9.75 2.55 -11.50
N ILE A 272 9.12 2.04 -12.55
CA ILE A 272 9.23 2.60 -13.91
C ILE A 272 8.00 3.44 -14.25
N GLY A 273 8.15 4.77 -14.21
CA GLY A 273 7.11 5.77 -14.48
C GLY A 273 6.47 6.33 -13.20
N ALA A 274 6.23 7.65 -13.16
CA ALA A 274 5.65 8.39 -12.04
C ALA A 274 4.20 8.87 -12.32
N GLY A 275 3.42 8.05 -13.02
CA GLY A 275 1.97 8.19 -13.09
C GLY A 275 1.28 7.77 -11.79
N VAL A 276 -0.05 7.66 -11.80
CA VAL A 276 -0.84 7.21 -10.64
C VAL A 276 -0.34 5.85 -10.10
N SER A 277 -0.08 4.89 -10.99
CA SER A 277 0.48 3.59 -10.65
C SER A 277 1.86 3.70 -10.00
N GLY A 278 2.74 4.55 -10.54
CA GLY A 278 4.08 4.77 -10.01
C GLY A 278 4.08 5.33 -8.59
N LEU A 279 3.28 6.38 -8.36
CA LEU A 279 3.17 7.02 -7.06
C LEU A 279 2.63 6.07 -6.01
N THR A 280 1.60 5.28 -6.33
CA THR A 280 1.11 4.29 -5.37
C THR A 280 2.07 3.13 -5.15
N SER A 281 2.90 2.77 -6.13
CA SER A 281 3.98 1.78 -5.98
C SER A 281 5.10 2.29 -5.09
N ILE A 282 5.56 3.53 -5.26
CA ILE A 282 6.53 4.17 -4.34
C ILE A 282 5.98 4.14 -2.92
N LYS A 283 4.73 4.60 -2.73
CA LYS A 283 4.10 4.65 -1.42
C LYS A 283 3.96 3.26 -0.79
N ALA A 284 3.52 2.25 -1.56
CA ALA A 284 3.43 0.87 -1.09
C ALA A 284 4.80 0.27 -0.72
N CYS A 285 5.87 0.65 -1.43
CA CYS A 285 7.23 0.26 -1.06
C CYS A 285 7.62 0.86 0.29
N LEU A 286 7.38 2.17 0.49
CA LEU A 286 7.69 2.86 1.75
C LEU A 286 6.89 2.31 2.93
N ASP A 287 5.58 2.07 2.75
CA ASP A 287 4.70 1.48 3.77
C ASP A 287 5.23 0.12 4.26
N GLU A 288 5.81 -0.67 3.36
CA GLU A 288 6.36 -1.99 3.64
C GLU A 288 7.86 -1.95 4.01
N GLY A 289 8.48 -0.77 4.10
CA GLY A 289 9.89 -0.60 4.49
C GLY A 289 10.92 -0.96 3.42
N LEU A 290 10.52 -0.97 2.14
CA LEU A 290 11.40 -1.16 0.98
C LEU A 290 12.01 0.19 0.53
N GLN A 291 13.05 0.14 -0.30
CA GLN A 291 13.71 1.33 -0.84
C GLN A 291 13.36 1.52 -2.33
N PRO A 292 12.31 2.30 -2.66
CA PRO A 292 11.97 2.56 -4.05
C PRO A 292 12.94 3.57 -4.70
N THR A 293 13.29 3.33 -5.95
CA THR A 293 13.90 4.30 -6.86
C THR A 293 13.05 4.36 -8.11
N CYS A 294 12.39 5.49 -8.33
CA CYS A 294 11.48 5.68 -9.45
C CYS A 294 12.18 6.43 -10.59
N PHE A 295 12.05 5.93 -11.81
CA PHE A 295 12.55 6.57 -13.02
C PHE A 295 11.37 7.10 -13.84
N GLU A 296 11.33 8.42 -14.02
CA GLU A 296 10.30 9.11 -14.80
C GLU A 296 10.95 9.79 -16.00
N SER A 297 10.53 9.38 -17.20
CA SER A 297 11.09 9.91 -18.44
C SER A 297 10.89 11.42 -18.60
N SER A 298 9.83 11.97 -18.02
CA SER A 298 9.46 13.38 -18.12
C SER A 298 9.92 14.21 -16.92
N HIS A 299 9.63 15.51 -16.93
CA HIS A 299 10.14 16.45 -15.92
C HIS A 299 9.23 16.62 -14.70
N ASP A 300 8.09 15.93 -14.64
CA ASP A 300 7.10 16.06 -13.56
C ASP A 300 6.23 14.77 -13.48
N ILE A 301 5.47 14.61 -12.41
CA ILE A 301 4.59 13.46 -12.15
C ILE A 301 3.25 13.54 -12.89
N GLY A 302 2.41 12.52 -12.73
CA GLY A 302 1.00 12.52 -13.12
C GLY A 302 0.71 11.77 -14.42
N GLY A 303 1.72 11.56 -15.26
CA GLY A 303 1.60 10.79 -16.50
C GLY A 303 0.50 11.33 -17.41
N LEU A 304 -0.53 10.51 -17.66
CA LEU A 304 -1.70 10.84 -18.48
C LEU A 304 -2.40 12.14 -18.05
N TRP A 305 -2.51 12.40 -16.75
CA TRP A 305 -3.27 13.54 -16.22
C TRP A 305 -2.55 14.88 -16.35
N ARG A 306 -1.28 14.88 -16.76
CA ARG A 306 -0.54 16.09 -17.08
C ARG A 306 -0.74 16.46 -18.55
N PHE A 307 -1.79 17.24 -18.80
CA PHE A 307 -2.08 17.83 -20.11
C PHE A 307 -0.89 18.61 -20.66
N LYS A 308 -0.73 18.53 -21.98
CA LYS A 308 0.26 19.28 -22.76
C LYS A 308 -0.41 19.73 -24.04
N GLU A 309 -0.09 20.94 -24.49
CA GLU A 309 -0.62 21.45 -25.76
C GLU A 309 -0.08 20.66 -26.96
N LYS A 310 1.16 20.17 -26.86
CA LYS A 310 1.82 19.39 -27.91
C LYS A 310 2.03 17.95 -27.44
N PRO A 311 1.50 16.95 -28.16
CA PRO A 311 1.79 15.54 -27.90
C PRO A 311 3.29 15.25 -28.02
N GLU A 312 3.80 14.34 -27.19
CA GLU A 312 5.19 13.90 -27.20
C GLU A 312 5.24 12.39 -27.52
N PRO A 313 5.93 11.95 -28.58
CA PRO A 313 5.99 10.53 -28.95
C PRO A 313 6.40 9.63 -27.78
N GLY A 314 5.76 8.46 -27.68
CA GLY A 314 5.99 7.50 -26.59
C GLY A 314 5.35 7.87 -25.25
N ARG A 315 4.61 8.99 -25.18
CA ARG A 315 3.89 9.42 -23.98
C ARG A 315 2.38 9.49 -24.23
N ALA A 316 1.63 9.14 -23.20
CA ALA A 316 0.19 9.32 -23.24
C ALA A 316 -0.16 10.82 -23.37
N ASN A 317 -1.25 11.10 -24.07
CA ASN A 317 -1.76 12.45 -24.26
C ASN A 317 -3.27 12.50 -23.98
N ILE A 318 -3.74 13.66 -23.55
CA ILE A 318 -5.16 13.97 -23.32
C ILE A 318 -5.49 15.31 -23.97
N TYR A 319 -6.77 15.53 -24.28
CA TYR A 319 -7.27 16.81 -24.76
C TYR A 319 -7.63 17.74 -23.60
N GLN A 320 -7.66 19.04 -23.86
CA GLN A 320 -7.78 20.10 -22.86
C GLN A 320 -9.09 20.03 -22.09
N SER A 321 -10.17 19.51 -22.69
CA SER A 321 -11.50 19.46 -22.09
C SER A 321 -11.77 18.20 -21.25
N VAL A 322 -10.77 17.32 -21.06
CA VAL A 322 -10.95 16.06 -20.32
C VAL A 322 -11.41 16.29 -18.88
N VAL A 323 -12.54 15.66 -18.54
CA VAL A 323 -13.08 15.52 -17.20
C VAL A 323 -13.17 14.03 -16.87
N ILE A 324 -12.72 13.62 -15.68
CA ILE A 324 -12.71 12.20 -15.30
C ILE A 324 -14.13 11.63 -15.21
N ASN A 325 -14.31 10.40 -15.69
CA ASN A 325 -15.60 9.73 -15.72
C ASN A 325 -16.02 9.16 -14.36
N SER A 326 -15.07 8.83 -13.50
CA SER A 326 -15.32 8.37 -12.13
C SER A 326 -15.43 9.54 -11.15
N SER A 327 -16.31 9.42 -10.16
CA SER A 327 -16.44 10.39 -9.08
C SER A 327 -15.22 10.44 -8.17
N LYS A 328 -15.01 11.58 -7.49
CA LYS A 328 -13.86 11.82 -6.61
C LYS A 328 -13.70 10.78 -5.51
N GLU A 329 -14.79 10.38 -4.85
CA GLU A 329 -14.73 9.38 -3.77
C GLU A 329 -14.46 7.96 -4.32
N LYS A 330 -14.81 7.66 -5.57
CA LYS A 330 -14.50 6.37 -6.22
C LYS A 330 -13.09 6.31 -6.80
N MET A 331 -12.53 7.46 -7.20
CA MET A 331 -11.17 7.53 -7.73
C MET A 331 -10.09 7.82 -6.68
N ALA A 332 -10.48 8.10 -5.43
CA ALA A 332 -9.59 8.38 -4.32
C ALA A 332 -8.51 7.30 -4.11
N PHE A 333 -7.37 7.70 -3.53
CA PHE A 333 -6.47 6.72 -2.91
C PHE A 333 -7.11 6.27 -1.59
N SER A 334 -6.93 5.01 -1.21
CA SER A 334 -7.70 4.39 -0.12
C SER A 334 -7.46 5.00 1.26
N ASP A 335 -6.37 5.74 1.45
CA ASP A 335 -6.03 6.44 2.69
C ASP A 335 -5.81 7.96 2.51
N PHE A 336 -6.32 8.52 1.41
CA PHE A 336 -6.21 9.95 1.11
C PHE A 336 -7.45 10.44 0.37
N PRO A 337 -8.52 10.87 1.07
CA PRO A 337 -9.71 11.42 0.42
C PRO A 337 -9.38 12.72 -0.35
N PRO A 338 -9.97 12.95 -1.54
CA PRO A 338 -9.88 14.24 -2.21
C PRO A 338 -10.48 15.37 -1.36
N PRO A 339 -9.97 16.60 -1.47
CA PRO A 339 -10.58 17.76 -0.82
C PRO A 339 -12.09 17.87 -1.07
N ALA A 340 -12.83 18.24 -0.02
CA ALA A 340 -14.30 18.22 -0.04
C ALA A 340 -14.92 19.24 -1.02
N ASP A 341 -14.21 20.33 -1.29
CA ASP A 341 -14.57 21.41 -2.20
C ASP A 341 -14.40 21.06 -3.69
N LEU A 342 -13.55 20.06 -4.02
CA LEU A 342 -13.37 19.66 -5.40
C LEU A 342 -14.67 19.08 -6.02
N PRO A 343 -14.91 19.30 -7.33
CA PRO A 343 -16.05 18.72 -8.04
C PRO A 343 -16.06 17.19 -7.95
N ASN A 344 -17.26 16.58 -8.00
CA ASN A 344 -17.37 15.12 -8.02
C ASN A 344 -16.70 14.52 -9.26
N ASN A 345 -16.87 15.10 -10.44
CA ASN A 345 -16.14 14.73 -11.65
C ASN A 345 -15.14 15.85 -11.95
N MET A 346 -13.89 15.60 -11.63
CA MET A 346 -12.80 16.58 -11.71
C MET A 346 -12.28 16.78 -13.13
N HIS A 347 -11.97 18.02 -13.47
CA HIS A 347 -11.18 18.34 -14.66
C HIS A 347 -9.77 17.75 -14.54
N HIS A 348 -9.10 17.45 -15.66
CA HIS A 348 -7.76 16.84 -15.63
C HIS A 348 -6.75 17.65 -14.78
N SER A 349 -6.89 18.99 -14.74
CA SER A 349 -6.05 19.88 -13.92
C SER A 349 -6.26 19.67 -12.42
N GLU A 350 -7.51 19.45 -11.99
CA GLU A 350 -7.87 19.18 -10.59
C GLU A 350 -7.43 17.77 -10.18
N VAL A 351 -7.54 16.79 -11.09
CA VAL A 351 -6.97 15.45 -10.87
C VAL A 351 -5.46 15.52 -10.66
N LEU A 352 -4.74 16.28 -11.51
CA LEU A 352 -3.30 16.48 -11.35
C LEU A 352 -2.96 17.19 -10.02
N GLN A 353 -3.75 18.19 -9.62
CA GLN A 353 -3.59 18.85 -8.33
C GLN A 353 -3.73 17.86 -7.17
N TYR A 354 -4.77 17.01 -7.18
CA TYR A 354 -4.96 15.97 -6.19
C TYR A 354 -3.81 14.95 -6.15
N ILE A 355 -3.28 14.56 -7.33
CA ILE A 355 -2.09 13.69 -7.42
C ILE A 355 -0.86 14.34 -6.78
N ARG A 356 -0.65 15.66 -6.99
CA ARG A 356 0.44 16.41 -6.34
C ARG A 356 0.28 16.50 -4.83
N LEU A 357 -0.95 16.72 -4.34
CA LEU A 357 -1.25 16.71 -2.91
C LEU A 357 -0.90 15.34 -2.28
N TYR A 358 -1.25 14.24 -2.95
CA TYR A 358 -0.89 12.90 -2.51
C TYR A 358 0.64 12.70 -2.46
N ALA A 359 1.36 13.08 -3.53
CA ALA A 359 2.81 12.95 -3.59
C ALA A 359 3.54 13.77 -2.50
N GLN A 360 3.01 14.96 -2.17
CA GLN A 360 3.52 15.80 -1.09
C GLN A 360 3.21 15.22 0.29
N ALA A 361 1.96 14.79 0.53
CA ALA A 361 1.52 14.28 1.83
C ALA A 361 2.33 13.05 2.29
N PHE A 362 2.72 12.18 1.36
CA PHE A 362 3.50 10.98 1.64
C PHE A 362 5.00 11.11 1.30
N ASN A 363 5.49 12.33 1.01
CA ASN A 363 6.89 12.62 0.67
C ASN A 363 7.48 11.68 -0.40
N LEU A 364 6.75 11.50 -1.51
CA LEU A 364 7.10 10.53 -2.55
C LEU A 364 8.16 11.07 -3.53
N LEU A 365 8.21 12.39 -3.73
CA LEU A 365 9.00 13.05 -4.78
C LEU A 365 10.51 12.80 -4.65
N GLN A 366 11.02 12.66 -3.43
CA GLN A 366 12.44 12.39 -3.18
C GLN A 366 12.94 11.06 -3.78
N ASN A 367 12.03 10.14 -4.09
CA ASN A 367 12.35 8.83 -4.67
C ASN A 367 12.32 8.86 -6.21
N ILE A 368 12.05 10.01 -6.84
CA ILE A 368 11.80 10.11 -8.29
C ILE A 368 12.97 10.80 -9.00
N HIS A 369 13.53 10.11 -9.98
CA HIS A 369 14.52 10.61 -10.92
C HIS A 369 13.80 11.02 -12.22
N PHE A 370 13.52 12.33 -12.32
CA PHE A 370 12.92 12.92 -13.51
C PHE A 370 13.90 13.02 -14.67
N LYS A 371 13.35 13.11 -15.89
CA LYS A 371 14.09 13.14 -17.15
C LYS A 371 15.00 11.92 -17.34
N THR A 372 14.59 10.77 -16.81
CA THR A 372 15.33 9.51 -16.84
C THR A 372 14.46 8.42 -17.45
N SER A 373 14.82 7.99 -18.65
CA SER A 373 14.15 6.91 -19.37
C SER A 373 14.77 5.57 -19.03
N VAL A 374 13.95 4.53 -18.83
CA VAL A 374 14.43 3.15 -18.73
C VAL A 374 14.53 2.56 -20.13
N LEU A 375 15.72 2.10 -20.49
CA LEU A 375 16.02 1.52 -21.81
C LEU A 375 15.88 0.01 -21.81
N SER A 376 16.27 -0.64 -20.72
CA SER A 376 16.32 -2.11 -20.63
C SER A 376 16.19 -2.58 -19.18
N VAL A 377 15.50 -3.71 -18.99
CA VAL A 377 15.37 -4.44 -17.74
C VAL A 377 15.75 -5.89 -18.01
N ARG A 378 16.87 -6.35 -17.45
CA ARG A 378 17.40 -7.71 -17.68
C ARG A 378 17.54 -8.44 -16.35
N GLN A 379 17.31 -9.75 -16.37
CA GLN A 379 17.67 -10.61 -15.25
C GLN A 379 19.20 -10.60 -15.09
N THR A 380 19.70 -10.52 -13.86
CA THR A 380 21.15 -10.70 -13.62
C THR A 380 21.57 -12.14 -13.95
N PRO A 381 22.87 -12.41 -14.22
CA PRO A 381 23.34 -13.77 -14.45
C PRO A 381 23.04 -14.76 -13.30
N ASP A 382 22.94 -14.25 -12.08
CA ASP A 382 22.60 -14.99 -10.85
C ASP A 382 21.11 -14.89 -10.45
N PHE A 383 20.22 -14.50 -11.37
CA PHE A 383 18.79 -14.28 -11.09
C PHE A 383 18.10 -15.46 -10.44
N ALA A 384 18.40 -16.70 -10.86
CA ALA A 384 17.76 -17.88 -10.29
C ALA A 384 17.96 -18.00 -8.76
N ALA A 385 19.11 -17.54 -8.27
CA ALA A 385 19.45 -17.53 -6.84
C ALA A 385 19.06 -16.23 -6.14
N THR A 386 19.14 -15.07 -6.83
CA THR A 386 19.00 -13.74 -6.19
C THR A 386 17.71 -12.99 -6.52
N GLY A 387 17.08 -13.28 -7.66
CA GLY A 387 15.91 -12.58 -8.16
C GLY A 387 16.17 -11.14 -8.63
N ARG A 388 17.44 -10.74 -8.83
CA ARG A 388 17.82 -9.35 -9.09
C ARG A 388 17.78 -8.95 -10.57
N TRP A 389 17.60 -7.66 -10.80
CA TRP A 389 17.44 -7.07 -12.13
C TRP A 389 18.51 -6.01 -12.40
N GLU A 390 19.08 -6.04 -13.60
CA GLU A 390 19.83 -4.93 -14.17
C GLU A 390 18.87 -3.98 -14.90
N VAL A 391 18.83 -2.72 -14.47
CA VAL A 391 18.01 -1.67 -15.07
C VAL A 391 18.93 -0.64 -15.70
N GLU A 392 18.88 -0.55 -17.02
CA GLU A 392 19.64 0.42 -17.82
C GLU A 392 18.79 1.67 -18.03
N THR A 393 19.34 2.83 -17.65
CA THR A 393 18.66 4.11 -17.73
C THR A 393 19.48 5.14 -18.51
N GLU A 394 18.78 6.11 -19.10
CA GLU A 394 19.38 7.21 -19.84
C GLU A 394 18.69 8.52 -19.44
N ARG A 395 19.48 9.47 -18.93
CA ARG A 395 19.01 10.81 -18.64
C ARG A 395 19.03 11.63 -19.94
N THR A 396 18.06 12.53 -20.15
CA THR A 396 17.88 13.29 -21.41
C THR A 396 19.15 13.98 -21.96
N GLU A 397 20.15 14.25 -21.12
CA GLU A 397 21.46 14.81 -21.51
C GLU A 397 22.62 14.20 -20.68
N GLY A 398 22.49 12.93 -20.25
CA GLY A 398 23.45 12.29 -19.35
C GLY A 398 24.00 10.95 -19.87
N PRO A 399 24.97 10.35 -19.16
CA PRO A 399 25.46 9.03 -19.50
C PRO A 399 24.37 7.98 -19.30
N ARG A 400 24.54 6.85 -19.99
CA ARG A 400 23.78 5.63 -19.65
C ARG A 400 24.30 5.06 -18.35
N GLU A 401 23.39 4.69 -17.47
CA GLU A 401 23.70 4.12 -16.17
C GLU A 401 23.00 2.76 -16.03
N THR A 402 23.72 1.78 -15.49
CA THR A 402 23.16 0.48 -15.16
C THR A 402 23.11 0.34 -13.64
N HIS A 403 21.93 0.01 -13.13
CA HIS A 403 21.67 -0.18 -11.71
C HIS A 403 21.21 -1.61 -11.45
N VAL A 404 21.56 -2.16 -10.29
CA VAL A 404 21.04 -3.46 -9.85
C VAL A 404 19.99 -3.25 -8.77
N PHE A 405 18.81 -3.85 -8.98
CA PHE A 405 17.68 -3.81 -8.07
C PHE A 405 17.24 -5.22 -7.67
N ASP A 406 16.67 -5.35 -6.47
CA ASP A 406 16.16 -6.62 -5.97
C ASP A 406 14.78 -6.95 -6.55
N ALA A 407 14.01 -5.92 -6.92
CA ALA A 407 12.74 -6.09 -7.62
C ALA A 407 12.44 -4.91 -8.55
N VAL A 408 11.50 -5.11 -9.48
CA VAL A 408 11.06 -4.10 -10.46
C VAL A 408 9.53 -4.00 -10.49
N ILE A 409 9.00 -2.78 -10.48
CA ILE A 409 7.57 -2.48 -10.68
C ILE A 409 7.41 -1.63 -11.94
N VAL A 410 6.71 -2.17 -12.95
CA VAL A 410 6.44 -1.49 -14.22
C VAL A 410 5.13 -0.70 -14.13
N CYS A 411 5.21 0.62 -14.26
CA CYS A 411 4.08 1.56 -14.09
C CYS A 411 3.87 2.48 -15.32
N THR A 412 4.26 2.04 -16.51
CA THR A 412 4.28 2.86 -17.75
C THR A 412 2.90 3.14 -18.35
N GLY A 413 1.85 2.45 -17.89
CA GLY A 413 0.52 2.53 -18.48
C GLY A 413 0.45 1.94 -19.90
N HIS A 414 -0.64 2.20 -20.63
CA HIS A 414 -0.92 1.57 -21.93
C HIS A 414 -1.59 2.47 -22.99
N PHE A 415 -1.70 3.79 -22.74
CA PHE A 415 -2.34 4.75 -23.67
C PHE A 415 -1.34 5.63 -24.44
N SER A 416 -0.13 5.12 -24.70
CA SER A 416 0.96 5.89 -25.31
C SER A 416 1.17 5.65 -26.81
N HIS A 417 0.70 4.53 -27.36
CA HIS A 417 0.92 4.17 -28.77
C HIS A 417 -0.43 4.19 -29.53
N PRO A 418 -0.71 5.22 -30.33
CA PRO A 418 -1.92 5.29 -31.15
C PRO A 418 -2.13 4.05 -32.02
N HIS A 419 -3.35 3.52 -32.08
CA HIS A 419 -3.72 2.47 -33.03
C HIS A 419 -4.46 3.10 -34.21
N LEU A 420 -3.79 3.21 -35.36
CA LEU A 420 -4.33 3.84 -36.57
C LEU A 420 -4.44 2.81 -37.71
N PRO A 421 -5.56 2.05 -37.81
CA PRO A 421 -5.70 0.95 -38.76
C PRO A 421 -6.15 1.46 -40.14
N LEU A 422 -5.28 2.18 -40.85
CA LEU A 422 -5.61 2.77 -42.16
C LEU A 422 -6.05 1.73 -43.20
N SER A 423 -5.53 0.51 -43.11
CA SER A 423 -5.92 -0.62 -43.98
C SER A 423 -7.39 -1.02 -43.85
N ASP A 424 -8.05 -0.70 -42.73
CA ASP A 424 -9.47 -0.99 -42.52
C ASP A 424 -10.39 0.01 -43.27
N PHE A 425 -9.82 1.07 -43.87
CA PHE A 425 -10.55 2.18 -44.47
C PHE A 425 -10.08 2.45 -45.91
N PRO A 426 -10.59 1.69 -46.89
CA PRO A 426 -10.21 1.85 -48.30
C PRO A 426 -10.38 3.29 -48.80
N GLY A 427 -9.42 3.77 -49.59
CA GLY A 427 -9.46 5.10 -50.19
C GLY A 427 -8.98 6.24 -49.29
N ILE A 428 -8.63 5.97 -48.02
CA ILE A 428 -8.13 7.01 -47.08
C ILE A 428 -6.84 7.67 -47.59
N GLU A 429 -6.04 6.94 -48.36
CA GLU A 429 -4.85 7.44 -49.06
C GLU A 429 -5.15 8.51 -50.12
N SER A 430 -6.38 8.51 -50.65
CA SER A 430 -6.86 9.49 -51.63
C SER A 430 -7.66 10.63 -51.01
N PHE A 431 -7.83 10.62 -49.68
CA PHE A 431 -8.60 11.64 -48.98
C PHE A 431 -7.88 12.99 -49.01
N GLU A 432 -8.55 14.01 -49.53
CA GLU A 432 -7.94 15.34 -49.73
C GLU A 432 -7.91 16.19 -48.45
N GLY A 433 -8.73 15.82 -47.45
CA GLY A 433 -8.83 16.51 -46.17
C GLY A 433 -7.77 16.10 -45.15
N ARG A 434 -7.86 16.68 -43.94
CA ARG A 434 -6.94 16.36 -42.84
C ARG A 434 -7.44 15.15 -42.05
N TYR A 435 -6.55 14.22 -41.70
CA TYR A 435 -6.89 13.18 -40.72
C TYR A 435 -5.81 13.02 -39.64
N PHE A 436 -6.22 12.60 -38.45
CA PHE A 436 -5.32 12.37 -37.31
C PHE A 436 -5.96 11.44 -36.27
N HIS A 437 -5.15 10.91 -35.34
CA HIS A 437 -5.64 10.07 -34.25
C HIS A 437 -6.12 10.94 -33.07
N SER A 438 -7.04 10.43 -32.25
CA SER A 438 -7.50 11.09 -31.01
C SER A 438 -6.37 11.49 -30.04
N TRP A 439 -5.19 10.87 -30.17
CA TRP A 439 -3.99 11.22 -29.42
C TRP A 439 -3.41 12.59 -29.82
N ASP A 440 -3.58 13.01 -31.08
CA ASP A 440 -3.17 14.31 -31.59
C ASP A 440 -4.20 15.42 -31.31
N TYR A 441 -5.42 15.06 -30.87
CA TYR A 441 -6.47 16.03 -30.56
C TYR A 441 -6.13 16.76 -29.25
N CYS A 442 -6.16 18.10 -29.29
CA CYS A 442 -5.90 18.96 -28.14
C CYS A 442 -7.14 19.77 -27.77
N ASN A 443 -7.72 20.47 -28.75
CA ASN A 443 -8.94 21.25 -28.64
C ASN A 443 -9.59 21.39 -30.05
N ALA A 444 -10.72 22.08 -30.13
CA ALA A 444 -11.47 22.24 -31.39
C ALA A 444 -10.95 23.37 -32.31
N GLU A 445 -9.76 23.93 -32.05
CA GLU A 445 -9.16 24.99 -32.87
C GLU A 445 -8.82 24.48 -34.28
N GLY A 446 -9.16 25.28 -35.30
CA GLY A 446 -8.99 24.91 -36.71
C GLY A 446 -10.10 24.03 -37.28
N LEU A 447 -11.14 23.72 -36.50
CA LEU A 447 -12.29 22.92 -36.92
C LEU A 447 -13.57 23.76 -37.10
N GLN A 448 -13.47 25.09 -36.97
CA GLN A 448 -14.59 26.03 -37.15
C GLN A 448 -15.20 25.90 -38.56
N GLY A 449 -16.51 25.68 -38.62
CA GLY A 449 -17.23 25.55 -39.88
C GLY A 449 -16.81 24.36 -40.75
N LYS A 450 -16.08 23.37 -40.20
CA LYS A 450 -15.70 22.15 -40.91
C LYS A 450 -16.76 21.06 -40.76
N ARG A 451 -16.76 20.12 -41.70
CA ARG A 451 -17.50 18.86 -41.64
C ARG A 451 -16.53 17.79 -41.17
N VAL A 452 -16.79 17.20 -40.01
CA VAL A 452 -15.85 16.30 -39.33
C VAL A 452 -16.47 14.93 -39.13
N VAL A 453 -15.74 13.85 -39.44
CA VAL A 453 -16.11 12.49 -39.03
C VAL A 453 -15.18 12.00 -37.92
N VAL A 454 -15.76 11.55 -36.81
CA VAL A 454 -15.05 10.89 -35.72
C VAL A 454 -15.33 9.40 -35.81
N ILE A 455 -14.29 8.59 -35.95
CA ILE A 455 -14.38 7.14 -36.12
C ILE A 455 -14.12 6.44 -34.79
N GLY A 456 -15.11 5.72 -34.29
CA GLY A 456 -15.06 4.98 -33.02
C GLY A 456 -15.82 5.69 -31.90
N ILE A 457 -16.64 4.93 -31.18
CA ILE A 457 -17.48 5.41 -30.07
C ILE A 457 -16.92 5.00 -28.69
N GLY A 458 -15.59 4.97 -28.56
CA GLY A 458 -14.97 4.93 -27.23
C GLY A 458 -15.20 6.25 -26.48
N ASN A 459 -14.85 6.32 -25.20
CA ASN A 459 -15.01 7.54 -24.39
C ASN A 459 -14.38 8.78 -25.08
N SER A 460 -13.17 8.64 -25.62
CA SER A 460 -12.53 9.73 -26.38
C SER A 460 -13.31 10.11 -27.64
N GLY A 461 -13.86 9.15 -28.39
CA GLY A 461 -14.62 9.44 -29.60
C GLY A 461 -15.91 10.22 -29.32
N GLY A 462 -16.63 9.84 -28.26
CA GLY A 462 -17.81 10.57 -27.80
C GLY A 462 -17.49 12.00 -27.35
N ASP A 463 -16.51 12.16 -26.45
CA ASP A 463 -16.12 13.47 -25.93
C ASP A 463 -15.60 14.41 -27.03
N ILE A 464 -14.73 13.91 -27.92
CA ILE A 464 -14.18 14.68 -29.04
C ILE A 464 -15.29 15.08 -30.02
N ALA A 465 -16.21 14.17 -30.36
CA ALA A 465 -17.33 14.50 -31.25
C ALA A 465 -18.22 15.62 -30.66
N VAL A 466 -18.50 15.56 -29.36
CA VAL A 466 -19.27 16.60 -28.66
C VAL A 466 -18.51 17.93 -28.62
N ASP A 467 -17.21 17.91 -28.32
CA ASP A 467 -16.39 19.12 -28.24
C ASP A 467 -16.30 19.84 -29.60
N ILE A 468 -16.02 19.09 -30.66
CA ILE A 468 -15.96 19.59 -32.04
C ILE A 468 -17.33 20.13 -32.50
N SER A 469 -18.44 19.49 -32.10
CA SER A 469 -19.80 19.91 -32.50
C SER A 469 -20.21 21.31 -32.07
N ARG A 470 -19.45 21.93 -31.16
CA ARG A 470 -19.66 23.31 -30.70
C ARG A 470 -19.21 24.35 -31.72
N VAL A 471 -18.28 23.99 -32.61
CA VAL A 471 -17.64 24.92 -33.57
C VAL A 471 -17.71 24.46 -35.02
N ALA A 472 -17.80 23.16 -35.27
CA ALA A 472 -17.93 22.57 -36.60
C ALA A 472 -19.29 22.88 -37.23
N GLU A 473 -19.33 22.91 -38.57
CA GLU A 473 -20.61 22.98 -39.30
C GLU A 473 -21.43 21.71 -39.06
N LYS A 474 -20.77 20.55 -39.12
CA LYS A 474 -21.40 19.24 -38.93
C LYS A 474 -20.41 18.22 -38.39
N VAL A 475 -20.87 17.35 -37.49
CA VAL A 475 -20.07 16.24 -36.95
C VAL A 475 -20.80 14.92 -37.16
N TYR A 476 -20.08 13.94 -37.70
CA TYR A 476 -20.52 12.56 -37.84
C TYR A 476 -19.76 11.68 -36.83
N LEU A 477 -20.48 10.89 -36.04
CA LEU A 477 -19.87 9.90 -35.15
C LEU A 477 -20.09 8.51 -35.74
N SER A 478 -19.06 7.95 -36.36
CA SER A 478 -19.12 6.64 -37.01
C SER A 478 -18.85 5.52 -36.00
N THR A 479 -19.75 4.54 -35.97
CA THR A 479 -19.62 3.36 -35.10
C THR A 479 -19.96 2.08 -35.85
N ARG A 480 -19.20 1.01 -35.55
CA ARG A 480 -19.42 -0.32 -36.14
C ARG A 480 -20.50 -1.12 -35.40
N SER A 481 -20.54 -1.01 -34.08
CA SER A 481 -21.38 -1.86 -33.21
C SER A 481 -22.38 -1.09 -32.36
N GLY A 482 -22.34 0.25 -32.39
CA GLY A 482 -23.03 1.07 -31.38
C GLY A 482 -22.37 0.95 -29.99
N ALA A 483 -22.90 1.72 -29.04
CA ALA A 483 -22.56 1.66 -27.62
C ALA A 483 -23.69 2.27 -26.79
N TRP A 484 -23.88 1.77 -25.57
CA TRP A 484 -24.73 2.44 -24.58
C TRP A 484 -24.07 3.73 -24.08
N VAL A 485 -24.82 4.82 -24.05
CA VAL A 485 -24.35 6.11 -23.53
C VAL A 485 -24.86 6.27 -22.10
N VAL A 486 -23.94 6.44 -21.15
CA VAL A 486 -24.26 6.59 -19.72
C VAL A 486 -23.88 7.98 -19.26
N GLY A 487 -24.83 8.71 -18.65
CA GLY A 487 -24.55 10.01 -18.06
C GLY A 487 -23.77 9.88 -16.74
N ARG A 488 -22.87 10.83 -16.46
CA ARG A 488 -22.22 10.94 -15.13
C ARG A 488 -23.22 11.26 -14.02
N VAL A 489 -24.29 11.99 -14.37
CA VAL A 489 -25.38 12.36 -13.46
C VAL A 489 -26.38 11.21 -13.40
N GLY A 490 -26.49 10.60 -12.23
CA GLY A 490 -27.43 9.54 -11.92
C GLY A 490 -28.69 10.05 -11.20
N GLN A 491 -29.31 9.15 -10.44
CA GLN A 491 -30.57 9.42 -9.74
C GLN A 491 -30.43 10.60 -8.76
N GLY A 492 -31.37 11.55 -8.83
CA GLY A 492 -31.42 12.70 -7.93
C GLY A 492 -30.28 13.72 -8.13
N GLY A 493 -29.57 13.67 -9.26
CA GLY A 493 -28.46 14.59 -9.55
C GLY A 493 -27.11 14.13 -8.98
N LEU A 494 -27.06 12.97 -8.32
CA LEU A 494 -25.84 12.43 -7.70
C LEU A 494 -24.96 11.69 -8.73
N PRO A 495 -23.65 11.52 -8.49
CA PRO A 495 -22.78 10.76 -9.38
C PRO A 495 -23.27 9.32 -9.57
N GLY A 496 -23.42 8.90 -10.83
CA GLY A 496 -24.01 7.60 -11.21
C GLY A 496 -23.24 6.40 -10.67
N ASP A 497 -21.91 6.48 -10.64
CA ASP A 497 -21.04 5.45 -10.10
C ASP A 497 -21.16 5.30 -8.57
N ILE A 498 -21.39 6.39 -7.84
CA ILE A 498 -21.61 6.36 -6.39
C ILE A 498 -22.95 5.70 -6.07
N VAL A 499 -24.02 6.05 -6.76
CA VAL A 499 -25.36 5.49 -6.48
C VAL A 499 -25.55 4.08 -7.03
N GLY A 500 -24.80 3.69 -8.06
CA GLY A 500 -25.00 2.43 -8.80
C GLY A 500 -24.02 1.30 -8.48
N THR A 501 -23.08 1.49 -7.54
CA THR A 501 -22.07 0.45 -7.23
C THR A 501 -21.85 0.26 -5.72
N SER A 502 -22.77 -0.46 -5.09
CA SER A 502 -22.63 -1.02 -3.74
C SER A 502 -22.22 -2.50 -3.75
N ARG A 503 -21.83 -3.04 -2.59
CA ARG A 503 -21.56 -4.48 -2.45
C ARG A 503 -22.85 -5.31 -2.58
N LEU A 504 -23.97 -4.78 -2.10
CA LEU A 504 -25.27 -5.42 -2.27
C LEU A 504 -25.66 -5.52 -3.75
N ASP A 505 -25.41 -4.48 -4.56
CA ASP A 505 -25.71 -4.51 -6.00
C ASP A 505 -24.94 -5.63 -6.70
N MET A 506 -23.67 -5.83 -6.33
CA MET A 506 -22.86 -6.94 -6.86
C MET A 506 -23.40 -8.30 -6.42
N MET A 507 -23.81 -8.44 -5.16
CA MET A 507 -24.44 -9.68 -4.70
C MET A 507 -25.74 -9.98 -5.45
N ILE A 508 -26.55 -8.95 -5.74
CA ILE A 508 -27.78 -9.09 -6.55
C ILE A 508 -27.43 -9.47 -7.99
N GLN A 509 -26.40 -8.85 -8.59
CA GLN A 509 -25.91 -9.20 -9.92
C GLN A 509 -25.46 -10.66 -10.00
N GLU A 510 -24.74 -11.17 -9.00
CA GLU A 510 -24.27 -12.56 -8.96
C GLU A 510 -25.41 -13.58 -8.73
N LEU A 511 -26.45 -13.20 -7.97
CA LEU A 511 -27.62 -14.04 -7.73
C LEU A 511 -28.60 -14.03 -8.90
N PHE A 512 -28.75 -12.89 -9.60
CA PHE A 512 -29.79 -12.67 -10.62
C PHE A 512 -29.28 -11.96 -11.89
N PRO A 513 -28.22 -12.46 -12.56
CA PRO A 513 -27.52 -11.73 -13.61
C PRO A 513 -28.42 -11.33 -14.78
N SER A 514 -29.22 -12.26 -15.33
CA SER A 514 -30.08 -11.99 -16.48
C SER A 514 -31.23 -11.02 -16.18
N TRP A 515 -31.66 -10.91 -14.92
CA TRP A 515 -32.70 -9.95 -14.55
C TRP A 515 -32.11 -8.55 -14.41
N VAL A 516 -30.94 -8.42 -13.76
CA VAL A 516 -30.27 -7.14 -13.61
C VAL A 516 -29.82 -6.60 -14.98
N SER A 517 -29.20 -7.43 -15.83
CA SER A 517 -28.79 -6.99 -17.18
C SER A 517 -29.97 -6.44 -17.98
N ARG A 518 -31.11 -7.15 -18.01
CA ARG A 518 -32.33 -6.65 -18.68
C ARG A 518 -32.87 -5.35 -18.08
N MET A 519 -32.78 -5.19 -16.76
CA MET A 519 -33.19 -3.93 -16.12
C MET A 519 -32.26 -2.77 -16.51
N VAL A 520 -30.95 -3.01 -16.51
CA VAL A 520 -29.95 -2.02 -16.88
C VAL A 520 -30.10 -1.64 -18.35
N GLU A 521 -30.19 -2.62 -19.26
CA GLU A 521 -30.45 -2.40 -20.69
C GLU A 521 -31.69 -1.53 -20.89
N LYS A 522 -32.82 -1.92 -20.29
CA LYS A 522 -34.07 -1.15 -20.39
C LYS A 522 -33.91 0.31 -19.90
N LYS A 523 -33.21 0.53 -18.78
CA LYS A 523 -32.96 1.89 -18.26
C LYS A 523 -32.08 2.71 -19.21
N LEU A 524 -31.10 2.09 -19.85
CA LEU A 524 -30.20 2.77 -20.78
C LEU A 524 -30.91 3.11 -22.09
N ASP A 525 -31.74 2.21 -22.60
CA ASP A 525 -32.64 2.43 -23.74
C ASP A 525 -33.60 3.60 -23.49
N GLU A 526 -34.20 3.67 -22.30
CA GLU A 526 -35.14 4.74 -21.94
C GLU A 526 -34.45 6.10 -21.71
N ALA A 527 -33.15 6.11 -21.40
CA ALA A 527 -32.42 7.32 -21.05
C ALA A 527 -32.06 8.19 -22.26
N TYR A 528 -31.77 7.58 -23.42
CA TYR A 528 -31.33 8.31 -24.62
C TYR A 528 -31.95 7.74 -25.89
N ASP A 529 -32.74 8.55 -26.61
CA ASP A 529 -33.08 8.26 -28.01
C ASP A 529 -31.93 8.71 -28.92
N HIS A 530 -31.17 7.73 -29.41
CA HIS A 530 -30.05 7.95 -30.31
C HIS A 530 -30.43 8.69 -31.62
N LYS A 531 -31.72 8.70 -32.00
CA LYS A 531 -32.21 9.40 -33.20
C LYS A 531 -32.38 10.91 -33.01
N LEU A 532 -32.42 11.39 -31.77
CA LEU A 532 -32.68 12.81 -31.45
C LEU A 532 -31.42 13.68 -31.39
N TYR A 533 -30.23 13.10 -31.56
CA TYR A 533 -28.97 13.85 -31.57
C TYR A 533 -28.79 14.63 -32.88
N GLY A 534 -29.15 15.93 -32.87
CA GLY A 534 -29.18 16.76 -34.08
C GLY A 534 -27.83 17.35 -34.52
N ARG A 535 -26.91 17.65 -33.59
CA ARG A 535 -25.60 18.27 -33.91
C ARG A 535 -24.46 17.28 -34.16
N VAL A 536 -24.56 16.09 -33.57
CA VAL A 536 -23.66 14.95 -33.82
C VAL A 536 -24.51 13.86 -34.44
N GLN A 537 -24.34 13.64 -35.74
CA GLN A 537 -25.09 12.62 -36.47
C GLN A 537 -24.38 11.27 -36.32
N VAL A 538 -25.02 10.32 -35.64
CA VAL A 538 -24.49 8.95 -35.56
C VAL A 538 -24.62 8.29 -36.93
N LYS A 539 -23.51 7.71 -37.41
CA LYS A 539 -23.42 7.00 -38.69
C LYS A 539 -22.96 5.57 -38.47
N PRO A 540 -23.32 4.62 -39.36
CA PRO A 540 -22.70 3.30 -39.36
C PRO A 540 -21.21 3.41 -39.73
N ASN A 541 -20.52 2.28 -39.79
CA ASN A 541 -19.10 2.28 -40.12
C ASN A 541 -18.82 2.93 -41.48
N VAL A 542 -17.64 3.50 -41.65
CA VAL A 542 -17.16 3.96 -42.95
C VAL A 542 -16.93 2.74 -43.84
N LYS A 543 -17.39 2.83 -45.10
CA LYS A 543 -17.16 1.82 -46.13
C LYS A 543 -15.91 2.15 -46.95
N GLU A 544 -15.80 3.38 -47.44
CA GLU A 544 -14.67 3.87 -48.22
C GLU A 544 -14.60 5.41 -48.21
N PHE A 545 -13.42 5.94 -48.48
CA PHE A 545 -13.17 7.37 -48.71
C PHE A 545 -13.02 7.63 -50.21
N CYS A 546 -13.57 8.74 -50.71
CA CYS A 546 -13.53 9.12 -52.12
C CYS A 546 -13.25 10.63 -52.26
N GLY A 547 -11.98 11.01 -52.43
CA GLY A 547 -11.57 12.42 -52.55
C GLY A 547 -11.92 13.23 -51.30
N SER A 548 -12.91 14.11 -51.38
CA SER A 548 -13.42 14.94 -50.27
C SER A 548 -14.68 14.36 -49.60
N SER A 549 -15.09 13.14 -49.95
CA SER A 549 -16.31 12.51 -49.44
C SER A 549 -16.05 11.19 -48.72
N VAL A 550 -16.99 10.82 -47.84
CA VAL A 550 -17.02 9.56 -47.09
C VAL A 550 -18.29 8.80 -47.45
N VAL A 551 -18.12 7.53 -47.83
CA VAL A 551 -19.23 6.61 -48.05
C VAL A 551 -19.39 5.72 -46.82
N PHE A 552 -20.58 5.67 -46.25
CA PHE A 552 -20.90 4.81 -45.10
C PHE A 552 -21.50 3.47 -45.55
N VAL A 553 -21.52 2.48 -44.66
CA VAL A 553 -22.03 1.13 -44.94
C VAL A 553 -23.51 1.11 -45.32
N ASP A 554 -24.31 2.08 -44.88
CA ASP A 554 -25.72 2.23 -45.27
C ASP A 554 -25.91 2.84 -46.67
N GLY A 555 -24.82 3.16 -47.37
CA GLY A 555 -24.82 3.79 -48.69
C GLY A 555 -24.97 5.30 -48.66
N SER A 556 -25.08 5.92 -47.48
CA SER A 556 -25.07 7.38 -47.38
C SER A 556 -23.68 7.94 -47.70
N ILE A 557 -23.65 9.09 -48.37
CA ILE A 557 -22.44 9.80 -48.79
C ILE A 557 -22.49 11.20 -48.21
N ASP A 558 -21.41 11.61 -47.56
CA ASP A 558 -21.28 12.95 -47.00
C ASP A 558 -19.89 13.51 -47.32
N GLU A 559 -19.85 14.80 -47.62
CA GLU A 559 -18.61 15.54 -47.78
C GLU A 559 -17.97 15.83 -46.42
N VAL A 560 -16.65 15.64 -46.30
CA VAL A 560 -15.92 15.70 -45.04
C VAL A 560 -14.57 16.40 -45.25
N ASP A 561 -14.26 17.35 -44.37
CA ASP A 561 -13.01 18.10 -44.43
C ASP A 561 -11.96 17.51 -43.46
N VAL A 562 -12.42 16.85 -42.38
CA VAL A 562 -11.54 16.31 -41.32
C VAL A 562 -12.00 14.94 -40.82
N VAL A 563 -11.05 14.01 -40.62
CA VAL A 563 -11.29 12.69 -40.03
C VAL A 563 -10.50 12.54 -38.72
N VAL A 564 -11.18 12.19 -37.63
CA VAL A 564 -10.56 11.91 -36.33
C VAL A 564 -10.70 10.42 -36.03
N PHE A 565 -9.58 9.71 -35.93
CA PHE A 565 -9.55 8.30 -35.55
C PHE A 565 -9.52 8.16 -34.02
N ALA A 566 -10.65 7.85 -33.40
CA ALA A 566 -10.76 7.49 -31.98
C ALA A 566 -10.72 5.95 -31.81
N THR A 567 -9.72 5.33 -32.43
CA THR A 567 -9.62 3.87 -32.66
C THR A 567 -8.85 3.10 -31.58
N GLY A 568 -8.44 3.78 -30.51
CA GLY A 568 -7.80 3.17 -29.34
C GLY A 568 -6.27 3.19 -29.40
N TYR A 569 -5.64 2.38 -28.54
CA TYR A 569 -4.19 2.38 -28.36
C TYR A 569 -3.64 0.96 -28.36
N ASN A 570 -2.44 0.81 -28.91
CA ASN A 570 -1.60 -0.36 -28.72
C ASN A 570 -0.78 -0.21 -27.43
N TYR A 571 -0.23 -1.32 -26.94
CA TYR A 571 0.70 -1.33 -25.81
C TYR A 571 1.98 -2.07 -26.18
N SER A 572 3.09 -1.65 -25.56
CA SER A 572 4.40 -2.28 -25.73
C SER A 572 5.23 -2.09 -24.46
N PHE A 573 6.12 -3.05 -24.21
CA PHE A 573 7.09 -2.99 -23.11
C PHE A 573 8.49 -3.21 -23.67
N PRO A 574 9.02 -2.28 -24.49
CA PRO A 574 10.25 -2.51 -25.27
C PRO A 574 11.49 -2.75 -24.41
N PHE A 575 11.48 -2.28 -23.16
CA PHE A 575 12.54 -2.50 -22.18
C PHE A 575 12.49 -3.87 -21.49
N LEU A 576 11.39 -4.63 -21.60
CA LEU A 576 11.29 -5.97 -21.02
C LEU A 576 11.83 -7.03 -22.00
N PRO A 577 12.42 -8.13 -21.50
CA PRO A 577 12.83 -9.25 -22.35
C PRO A 577 11.62 -9.85 -23.10
N SER A 578 11.81 -10.30 -24.34
CA SER A 578 10.75 -10.89 -25.17
C SER A 578 10.07 -12.10 -24.51
N ALA A 579 10.81 -12.88 -23.71
CA ALA A 579 10.28 -14.00 -22.95
C ALA A 579 9.18 -13.59 -21.94
N LEU A 580 9.25 -12.36 -21.40
CA LEU A 580 8.23 -11.82 -20.48
C LEU A 580 7.11 -11.08 -21.21
N GLN A 581 7.16 -10.98 -22.54
CA GLN A 581 6.15 -10.33 -23.37
C GLN A 581 5.13 -11.32 -23.99
N ALA A 582 5.14 -12.57 -23.54
CA ALA A 582 4.19 -13.59 -23.99
C ALA A 582 2.73 -13.15 -23.73
N LYS A 583 1.85 -13.39 -24.70
CA LYS A 583 0.43 -13.03 -24.62
C LYS A 583 -0.45 -14.21 -24.20
N SER A 584 -1.57 -13.91 -23.55
CA SER A 584 -2.71 -14.81 -23.36
C SER A 584 -3.96 -14.10 -23.87
N GLY A 585 -4.59 -14.67 -24.91
CA GLY A 585 -5.54 -13.92 -25.74
C GLY A 585 -4.89 -12.66 -26.32
N TYR A 586 -5.48 -11.50 -26.05
CA TYR A 586 -5.02 -10.21 -26.55
C TYR A 586 -4.16 -9.40 -25.57
N ARG A 587 -3.92 -9.92 -24.35
CA ARG A 587 -3.20 -9.23 -23.27
C ARG A 587 -1.89 -9.91 -22.91
N LEU A 588 -1.03 -9.19 -22.19
CA LEU A 588 0.16 -9.75 -21.55
C LEU A 588 -0.22 -10.88 -20.58
N ARG A 589 0.50 -12.00 -20.62
CA ARG A 589 0.26 -13.17 -19.75
C ARG A 589 0.72 -12.87 -18.33
N LEU A 590 -0.20 -12.33 -17.53
CA LEU A 590 0.04 -11.93 -16.14
C LEU A 590 -0.99 -12.55 -15.20
N TYR A 591 -0.51 -13.20 -14.13
CA TYR A 591 -1.32 -13.66 -13.02
C TYR A 591 -1.98 -12.46 -12.32
N LYS A 592 -3.32 -12.46 -12.28
CA LYS A 592 -4.15 -11.35 -11.78
C LYS A 592 -3.78 -9.97 -12.35
N HIS A 593 -3.29 -9.92 -13.59
CA HIS A 593 -2.80 -8.71 -14.25
C HIS A 593 -1.56 -8.06 -13.59
N VAL A 594 -0.83 -8.78 -12.72
CA VAL A 594 0.34 -8.23 -11.98
C VAL A 594 1.62 -9.01 -12.27
N PHE A 595 1.63 -10.32 -12.09
CA PHE A 595 2.87 -11.11 -12.06
C PHE A 595 3.06 -11.98 -13.31
N PRO A 596 4.23 -11.95 -13.98
CA PRO A 596 4.57 -12.93 -14.99
C PRO A 596 4.73 -14.33 -14.36
N PRO A 597 4.02 -15.37 -14.83
CA PRO A 597 4.02 -16.68 -14.17
C PRO A 597 5.33 -17.47 -14.36
N ALA A 598 6.12 -17.16 -15.40
CA ALA A 598 7.32 -17.91 -15.80
C ALA A 598 8.60 -17.50 -15.02
N LEU A 599 8.49 -16.64 -14.02
CA LEU A 599 9.65 -16.19 -13.23
C LEU A 599 9.92 -17.15 -12.07
N SER A 600 11.17 -17.63 -11.96
CA SER A 600 11.61 -18.45 -10.83
C SER A 600 11.63 -17.69 -9.49
N GLN A 601 11.81 -16.37 -9.55
CA GLN A 601 11.74 -15.47 -8.41
C GLN A 601 10.67 -14.39 -8.69
N PRO A 602 9.67 -14.19 -7.81
CA PRO A 602 8.53 -13.32 -8.08
C PRO A 602 8.86 -11.83 -7.81
N THR A 603 9.94 -11.32 -8.41
CA THR A 603 10.52 -9.99 -8.15
C THR A 603 10.22 -8.97 -9.26
N LEU A 604 9.28 -9.26 -10.17
CA LEU A 604 8.78 -8.29 -11.15
C LEU A 604 7.25 -8.23 -11.12
N ALA A 605 6.72 -7.02 -11.03
CA ALA A 605 5.29 -6.74 -11.05
C ALA A 605 4.95 -5.67 -12.10
N VAL A 606 3.81 -5.83 -12.77
CA VAL A 606 3.23 -4.81 -13.66
C VAL A 606 2.01 -4.21 -12.96
N VAL A 607 2.00 -2.90 -12.76
CA VAL A 607 0.95 -2.20 -11.99
C VAL A 607 0.23 -1.18 -12.85
N GLY A 608 -1.10 -1.23 -12.82
CA GLY A 608 -2.00 -0.38 -13.62
C GLY A 608 -2.14 -0.82 -15.09
N PHE A 609 -1.67 -2.02 -15.45
CA PHE A 609 -1.95 -2.63 -16.75
C PHE A 609 -3.30 -3.38 -16.72
N ILE A 610 -4.36 -2.61 -16.48
CA ILE A 610 -5.72 -3.10 -16.27
C ILE A 610 -6.73 -2.04 -16.70
N ASN A 611 -7.91 -2.45 -17.16
CA ASN A 611 -9.02 -1.55 -17.48
C ASN A 611 -10.28 -2.01 -16.73
N GLY A 612 -10.61 -1.35 -15.62
CA GLY A 612 -11.78 -1.73 -14.83
C GLY A 612 -13.02 -0.92 -15.19
N LEU A 613 -14.20 -1.49 -14.94
CA LEU A 613 -15.47 -0.74 -14.86
C LEU A 613 -15.52 0.15 -13.58
N GLY A 614 -14.53 1.04 -13.45
CA GLY A 614 -14.28 1.88 -12.28
C GLY A 614 -12.96 2.65 -12.42
N SER A 615 -12.47 3.24 -11.34
CA SER A 615 -11.21 4.01 -11.39
C SER A 615 -9.98 3.10 -11.38
N ILE A 616 -8.94 3.46 -12.14
CA ILE A 616 -7.64 2.78 -12.15
C ILE A 616 -6.85 3.05 -10.85
N THR A 617 -7.08 4.18 -10.19
CA THR A 617 -6.32 4.57 -8.99
C THR A 617 -6.38 3.52 -7.87
N PRO A 618 -7.56 3.05 -7.43
CA PRO A 618 -7.65 2.05 -6.36
C PRO A 618 -7.20 0.67 -6.82
N LEU A 619 -7.41 0.33 -8.10
CA LEU A 619 -6.95 -0.93 -8.69
C LEU A 619 -5.42 -1.01 -8.63
N SER A 620 -4.75 0.04 -9.10
CA SER A 620 -3.28 0.12 -9.10
C SER A 620 -2.71 0.16 -7.69
N GLU A 621 -3.37 0.86 -6.76
CA GLU A 621 -2.96 0.87 -5.35
C GLU A 621 -3.03 -0.52 -4.73
N MET A 622 -4.14 -1.24 -4.95
CA MET A 622 -4.29 -2.59 -4.41
C MET A 622 -3.27 -3.56 -5.02
N GLN A 623 -3.02 -3.47 -6.34
CA GLN A 623 -1.96 -4.22 -7.01
C GLN A 623 -0.58 -3.93 -6.39
N ALA A 624 -0.26 -2.66 -6.17
CA ALA A 624 1.01 -2.25 -5.55
C ALA A 624 1.17 -2.78 -4.11
N ARG A 625 0.12 -2.69 -3.29
CA ARG A 625 0.11 -3.24 -1.92
C ARG A 625 0.35 -4.74 -1.90
N TRP A 626 -0.21 -5.47 -2.86
CA TRP A 626 0.06 -6.90 -2.99
C TRP A 626 1.47 -7.17 -3.49
N ALA A 627 1.92 -6.43 -4.51
CA ALA A 627 3.23 -6.61 -5.13
C ALA A 627 4.38 -6.51 -4.12
N THR A 628 4.38 -5.46 -3.28
CA THR A 628 5.45 -5.23 -2.30
C THR A 628 5.47 -6.29 -1.20
N ARG A 629 4.32 -6.86 -0.85
CA ARG A 629 4.23 -7.97 0.11
C ARG A 629 4.75 -9.28 -0.47
N VAL A 630 4.52 -9.54 -1.76
CA VAL A 630 5.11 -10.69 -2.46
C VAL A 630 6.64 -10.55 -2.52
N PHE A 631 7.15 -9.36 -2.84
CA PHE A 631 8.60 -9.11 -2.86
C PHE A 631 9.27 -9.38 -1.51
N LYS A 632 8.58 -9.06 -0.40
CA LYS A 632 9.03 -9.36 0.97
C LYS A 632 8.83 -10.81 1.40
N GLY A 633 8.18 -11.65 0.59
CA GLY A 633 7.79 -13.01 0.98
C GLY A 633 6.67 -13.07 2.02
N LEU A 634 5.96 -11.97 2.28
CA LEU A 634 4.81 -11.93 3.20
C LEU A 634 3.52 -12.47 2.58
N SER A 635 3.47 -12.53 1.24
CA SER A 635 2.40 -13.15 0.45
C SER A 635 3.05 -14.08 -0.57
N ALA A 636 2.62 -15.34 -0.64
CA ALA A 636 3.14 -16.30 -1.60
C ALA A 636 2.31 -16.31 -2.90
N LEU A 637 2.97 -16.50 -4.03
CA LEU A 637 2.29 -16.84 -5.29
C LEU A 637 2.08 -18.36 -5.37
N PRO A 638 1.01 -18.82 -6.04
CA PRO A 638 0.84 -20.25 -6.31
C PRO A 638 1.86 -20.73 -7.37
N SER A 639 1.89 -22.04 -7.63
CA SER A 639 2.77 -22.60 -8.65
C SER A 639 2.50 -22.02 -10.04
N GLU A 640 3.51 -22.07 -10.93
CA GLU A 640 3.37 -21.61 -12.31
C GLU A 640 2.18 -22.26 -13.03
N GLU A 641 1.98 -23.56 -12.86
CA GLU A 641 0.84 -24.30 -13.43
C GLU A 641 -0.50 -23.76 -12.94
N ALA A 642 -0.63 -23.50 -11.63
CA ALA A 642 -1.85 -22.97 -11.04
C ALA A 642 -2.10 -21.53 -11.51
N MET A 643 -1.06 -20.69 -11.57
CA MET A 643 -1.17 -19.33 -12.12
C MET A 643 -1.64 -19.37 -13.57
N ASN A 644 -1.07 -20.24 -14.40
CA ASN A 644 -1.41 -20.37 -15.81
C ASN A 644 -2.86 -20.82 -16.02
N LYS A 645 -3.33 -21.79 -15.23
CA LYS A 645 -4.73 -22.23 -15.26
C LYS A 645 -5.70 -21.12 -14.87
N GLU A 646 -5.35 -20.30 -13.88
CA GLU A 646 -6.18 -19.15 -13.48
C GLU A 646 -6.18 -18.06 -14.57
N ILE A 647 -5.04 -17.79 -15.20
CA ILE A 647 -4.94 -16.83 -16.31
C ILE A 647 -5.84 -17.24 -17.49
N GLU A 648 -5.86 -18.51 -17.85
CA GLU A 648 -6.70 -19.04 -18.93
C GLU A 648 -8.19 -18.88 -18.58
N LYS A 649 -8.59 -19.30 -17.37
CA LYS A 649 -9.96 -19.15 -16.88
C LYS A 649 -10.41 -17.68 -16.82
N ASP A 650 -9.55 -16.79 -16.34
CA ASP A 650 -9.82 -15.36 -16.28
C ASP A 650 -10.00 -14.79 -17.70
N THR A 651 -9.21 -15.27 -18.66
CA THR A 651 -9.30 -14.84 -20.06
C THR A 651 -10.60 -15.32 -20.72
N GLU A 652 -11.00 -16.56 -20.48
CA GLU A 652 -12.29 -17.10 -20.94
C GLU A 652 -13.46 -16.31 -20.35
N THR A 653 -13.44 -16.08 -19.03
CA THR A 653 -14.51 -15.34 -18.32
C THR A 653 -14.63 -13.91 -18.85
N MET A 654 -13.49 -13.26 -19.09
CA MET A 654 -13.44 -11.91 -19.65
C MET A 654 -14.01 -11.89 -21.08
N HIS A 655 -13.67 -12.86 -21.94
CA HIS A 655 -14.22 -12.95 -23.31
C HIS A 655 -15.73 -13.25 -23.34
N GLN A 656 -16.26 -13.94 -22.31
CA GLN A 656 -17.69 -14.18 -22.17
C GLN A 656 -18.44 -12.94 -21.67
N SER A 657 -17.81 -12.14 -20.80
CA SER A 657 -18.46 -11.02 -20.12
C SER A 657 -18.32 -9.68 -20.86
N PHE A 658 -17.29 -9.54 -21.69
CA PHE A 658 -16.97 -8.30 -22.40
C PHE A 658 -16.75 -8.54 -23.90
N ALA A 659 -17.08 -7.53 -24.70
CA ALA A 659 -16.68 -7.48 -26.11
C ALA A 659 -15.17 -7.21 -26.23
N CYS A 660 -14.37 -8.25 -26.03
CA CYS A 660 -12.91 -8.20 -26.07
C CYS A 660 -12.38 -8.20 -27.50
N SER A 661 -11.31 -7.45 -27.71
CA SER A 661 -10.55 -7.42 -28.95
C SER A 661 -9.10 -7.02 -28.64
N GLU A 662 -8.22 -7.03 -29.64
CA GLU A 662 -6.86 -6.45 -29.52
C GLU A 662 -6.87 -5.02 -28.96
N ARG A 663 -7.95 -4.27 -29.24
CA ARG A 663 -8.13 -2.86 -28.86
C ARG A 663 -8.64 -2.69 -27.43
N ASN A 664 -9.19 -3.74 -26.81
CA ASN A 664 -9.74 -3.69 -25.46
C ASN A 664 -9.49 -5.01 -24.69
N PRO A 665 -8.23 -5.33 -24.33
CA PRO A 665 -7.90 -6.68 -23.87
C PRO A 665 -7.82 -6.83 -22.33
N LEU A 666 -8.14 -5.78 -21.56
CA LEU A 666 -7.82 -5.67 -20.13
C LEU A 666 -9.02 -5.53 -19.19
N GLN A 667 -10.23 -5.86 -19.66
CA GLN A 667 -11.48 -5.57 -18.95
C GLN A 667 -11.64 -6.40 -17.66
N VAL A 668 -12.01 -5.72 -16.57
CA VAL A 668 -12.35 -6.37 -15.29
C VAL A 668 -13.54 -5.68 -14.61
N ASP A 669 -14.29 -6.46 -13.83
CA ASP A 669 -15.25 -5.92 -12.87
C ASP A 669 -14.53 -5.34 -11.65
N TYR A 670 -14.88 -4.10 -11.30
CA TYR A 670 -14.14 -3.30 -10.31
C TYR A 670 -14.12 -3.94 -8.90
N ILE A 671 -15.29 -4.23 -8.32
CA ILE A 671 -15.39 -4.76 -6.94
C ILE A 671 -14.86 -6.20 -6.85
N PRO A 672 -15.23 -7.15 -7.73
CA PRO A 672 -14.71 -8.51 -7.68
C PRO A 672 -13.19 -8.58 -7.79
N TYR A 673 -12.59 -7.77 -8.69
CA TYR A 673 -11.14 -7.71 -8.82
C TYR A 673 -10.48 -7.15 -7.57
N LEU A 674 -10.94 -6.00 -7.05
CA LEU A 674 -10.39 -5.42 -5.83
C LEU A 674 -10.50 -6.36 -4.64
N ASP A 675 -11.63 -7.03 -4.45
CA ASP A 675 -11.81 -8.02 -3.38
C ASP A 675 -10.86 -9.21 -3.55
N SER A 676 -10.64 -9.67 -4.79
CA SER A 676 -9.72 -10.78 -5.09
C SER A 676 -8.28 -10.45 -4.72
N VAL A 677 -7.80 -9.25 -5.07
CA VAL A 677 -6.44 -8.82 -4.70
C VAL A 677 -6.35 -8.44 -3.23
N ALA A 678 -7.38 -7.80 -2.67
CA ALA A 678 -7.44 -7.47 -1.23
C ALA A 678 -7.40 -8.71 -0.34
N GLU A 679 -7.91 -9.85 -0.81
CA GLU A 679 -7.80 -11.13 -0.11
C GLU A 679 -6.34 -11.61 -0.05
N GLN A 680 -5.55 -11.40 -1.11
CA GLN A 680 -4.11 -11.73 -1.12
C GLN A 680 -3.29 -10.84 -0.18
N VAL A 681 -3.74 -9.60 0.04
CA VAL A 681 -3.14 -8.65 1.00
C VAL A 681 -3.63 -8.91 2.43
N GLY A 682 -4.81 -9.51 2.60
CA GLY A 682 -5.45 -9.72 3.91
C GLY A 682 -6.25 -8.50 4.40
N VAL A 683 -6.81 -7.70 3.49
CA VAL A 683 -7.48 -6.42 3.79
C VAL A 683 -8.91 -6.35 3.24
N ARG A 684 -9.42 -7.47 2.72
CA ARG A 684 -10.82 -7.58 2.29
C ARG A 684 -11.75 -7.42 3.50
N PRO A 685 -12.73 -6.49 3.47
CA PRO A 685 -13.63 -6.28 4.60
C PRO A 685 -14.45 -7.53 4.94
N ASN A 686 -14.39 -7.97 6.20
CA ASN A 686 -15.27 -9.02 6.71
C ASN A 686 -16.58 -8.40 7.23
N ILE A 687 -17.60 -8.39 6.38
CA ILE A 687 -18.88 -7.73 6.68
C ILE A 687 -19.57 -8.36 7.89
N LEU A 688 -19.55 -9.69 8.05
CA LEU A 688 -20.18 -10.37 9.19
C LEU A 688 -19.53 -9.96 10.51
N TRP A 689 -18.20 -9.92 10.54
CA TRP A 689 -17.47 -9.49 11.72
C TRP A 689 -17.67 -7.99 12.00
N LEU A 690 -17.72 -7.16 10.96
CA LEU A 690 -18.07 -5.74 11.09
C LEU A 690 -19.49 -5.56 11.64
N MET A 691 -20.47 -6.37 11.21
CA MET A 691 -21.83 -6.31 11.73
C MET A 691 -21.89 -6.58 13.25
N LEU A 692 -20.96 -7.38 13.79
CA LEU A 692 -20.86 -7.63 15.23
C LEU A 692 -20.17 -6.48 15.99
N LYS A 693 -19.12 -5.88 15.41
CA LYS A 693 -18.33 -4.83 16.06
C LYS A 693 -18.86 -3.41 15.88
N ASP A 694 -19.24 -3.06 14.66
CA ASP A 694 -19.75 -1.73 14.29
C ASP A 694 -20.85 -1.88 13.23
N PRO A 695 -22.11 -2.15 13.66
CA PRO A 695 -23.24 -2.35 12.75
C PRO A 695 -23.49 -1.16 11.82
N ARG A 696 -23.21 0.07 12.28
CA ARG A 696 -23.41 1.29 11.49
C ARG A 696 -22.44 1.31 10.31
N LEU A 697 -21.17 1.05 10.58
CA LEU A 697 -20.15 0.97 9.53
C LEU A 697 -20.42 -0.21 8.58
N ALA A 698 -20.79 -1.38 9.12
CA ALA A 698 -21.07 -2.57 8.34
C ALA A 698 -22.22 -2.37 7.34
N LEU A 699 -23.31 -1.70 7.76
CA LEU A 699 -24.41 -1.35 6.86
C LEU A 699 -23.96 -0.38 5.76
N GLN A 700 -23.08 0.59 6.06
CA GLN A 700 -22.54 1.50 5.03
C GLN A 700 -21.58 0.78 4.06
N VAL A 701 -20.80 -0.18 4.54
CA VAL A 701 -19.93 -1.02 3.70
C VAL A 701 -20.76 -1.90 2.77
N LEU A 702 -21.88 -2.46 3.25
CA LEU A 702 -22.75 -3.35 2.49
C LEU A 702 -23.66 -2.60 1.49
N LEU A 703 -24.38 -1.58 1.97
CA LEU A 703 -25.45 -0.89 1.24
C LEU A 703 -24.98 0.41 0.58
N GLY A 704 -23.93 1.03 1.11
CA GLY A 704 -23.37 2.26 0.57
C GLY A 704 -22.44 2.02 -0.63
N PRO A 705 -21.91 3.09 -1.23
CA PRO A 705 -20.95 2.96 -2.32
C PRO A 705 -19.71 2.19 -1.85
N CYS A 706 -19.25 1.24 -2.67
CA CYS A 706 -17.98 0.56 -2.45
C CYS A 706 -16.81 1.52 -2.76
N THR A 707 -16.42 2.34 -1.79
CA THR A 707 -15.32 3.30 -1.88
C THR A 707 -13.98 2.68 -1.47
N PRO A 708 -12.84 3.18 -1.99
CA PRO A 708 -11.51 2.61 -1.71
C PRO A 708 -11.15 2.55 -0.22
N TYR A 709 -11.70 3.46 0.58
CA TYR A 709 -11.47 3.54 2.03
C TYR A 709 -11.78 2.24 2.78
N GLN A 710 -12.73 1.44 2.26
CA GLN A 710 -13.10 0.15 2.86
C GLN A 710 -11.91 -0.80 2.97
N TYR A 711 -10.95 -0.72 2.05
CA TYR A 711 -9.76 -1.58 2.01
C TYR A 711 -8.63 -1.12 2.96
N ARG A 712 -8.89 -0.12 3.80
CA ARG A 712 -8.00 0.35 4.88
C ARG A 712 -8.64 0.22 6.26
N LEU A 713 -9.79 -0.46 6.37
CA LEU A 713 -10.49 -0.70 7.64
C LEU A 713 -9.74 -1.66 8.59
N SER A 714 -8.97 -2.59 8.03
CA SER A 714 -8.27 -3.63 8.78
C SER A 714 -7.07 -4.16 7.99
N GLY A 715 -6.20 -4.92 8.67
CA GLY A 715 -5.06 -5.60 8.05
C GLY A 715 -3.88 -4.66 7.79
N PRO A 716 -2.88 -5.12 7.01
CA PRO A 716 -1.66 -4.36 6.75
C PRO A 716 -1.94 -2.99 6.11
N GLY A 717 -1.38 -1.94 6.71
CA GLY A 717 -1.58 -0.56 6.27
C GLY A 717 -2.96 0.00 6.61
N GLN A 718 -3.62 -0.49 7.67
CA GLN A 718 -4.84 0.12 8.21
C GLN A 718 -4.69 1.64 8.39
N TRP A 719 -5.74 2.40 8.10
CA TRP A 719 -5.78 3.85 8.26
C TRP A 719 -6.85 4.25 9.28
N ASP A 720 -6.45 4.99 10.31
CA ASP A 720 -7.36 5.39 11.41
C ASP A 720 -8.56 6.22 10.91
N GLY A 721 -8.36 7.04 9.87
CA GLY A 721 -9.41 7.84 9.25
C GLY A 721 -10.37 7.07 8.33
N ALA A 722 -10.14 5.78 8.07
CA ALA A 722 -10.92 5.01 7.08
C ALA A 722 -12.41 4.93 7.47
N ARG A 723 -12.69 4.70 8.75
CA ARG A 723 -14.06 4.63 9.26
C ARG A 723 -14.80 5.95 9.03
N ASP A 724 -14.19 7.06 9.43
CA ASP A 724 -14.82 8.37 9.34
C ASP A 724 -14.96 8.80 7.88
N ALA A 725 -13.97 8.50 7.03
CA ALA A 725 -14.07 8.72 5.59
C ALA A 725 -15.29 8.01 4.98
N ILE A 726 -15.53 6.74 5.33
CA ILE A 726 -16.71 5.99 4.83
C ILE A 726 -18.01 6.60 5.33
N LEU A 727 -18.09 6.98 6.61
CA LEU A 727 -19.32 7.52 7.19
C LEU A 727 -19.66 8.93 6.69
N THR A 728 -18.65 9.72 6.32
CA THR A 728 -18.80 11.12 5.86
C THR A 728 -18.71 11.29 4.34
N GLN A 729 -18.52 10.21 3.56
CA GLN A 729 -18.37 10.29 2.10
C GLN A 729 -19.51 11.03 1.39
N TRP A 730 -20.75 10.89 1.86
CA TRP A 730 -21.89 11.61 1.31
C TRP A 730 -21.85 13.11 1.57
N GLU A 731 -21.28 13.55 2.69
CA GLU A 731 -21.09 14.97 2.98
C GLU A 731 -20.11 15.59 1.97
N ARG A 732 -18.99 14.89 1.69
CA ARG A 732 -18.02 15.32 0.68
C ARG A 732 -18.56 15.28 -0.75
N VAL A 733 -19.43 14.31 -1.07
CA VAL A 733 -20.14 14.26 -2.36
C VAL A 733 -21.09 15.45 -2.52
N LEU A 734 -21.80 15.83 -1.45
CA LEU A 734 -22.78 16.92 -1.49
C LEU A 734 -22.14 18.31 -1.41
N GLN A 735 -20.98 18.43 -0.77
CA GLN A 735 -20.30 19.71 -0.54
C GLN A 735 -20.14 20.59 -1.79
N PRO A 736 -19.64 20.11 -2.94
CA PRO A 736 -19.49 20.96 -4.14
C PRO A 736 -20.84 21.37 -4.75
N PHE A 737 -21.94 20.70 -4.41
CA PHE A 737 -23.29 21.09 -4.86
C PHE A 737 -23.93 22.16 -3.95
N ARG A 738 -23.42 22.37 -2.73
CA ARG A 738 -23.96 23.34 -1.75
C ARG A 738 -23.44 24.77 -1.99
N THR A 739 -23.50 25.23 -3.24
CA THR A 739 -23.06 26.58 -3.62
C THR A 739 -24.09 27.68 -3.29
N ARG A 740 -25.31 27.29 -2.91
CA ARG A 740 -26.39 28.18 -2.48
C ARG A 740 -27.03 27.64 -1.21
N VAL A 741 -27.18 28.50 -0.20
CA VAL A 741 -27.96 28.19 1.00
C VAL A 741 -29.44 28.20 0.63
N VAL A 742 -30.12 27.07 0.85
CA VAL A 742 -31.58 26.95 0.71
C VAL A 742 -32.15 26.74 2.10
N LEU A 743 -33.13 27.56 2.50
CA LEU A 743 -33.93 27.32 3.70
C LEU A 743 -34.83 26.11 3.40
N GLU A 744 -34.42 24.91 3.80
CA GLU A 744 -35.29 23.73 3.61
C GLU A 744 -36.56 23.88 4.47
N PRO A 745 -37.76 23.62 3.93
CA PRO A 745 -38.91 23.29 4.76
C PRO A 745 -38.64 21.96 5.46
N GLU A 746 -39.09 21.79 6.71
CA GLU A 746 -38.96 20.55 7.49
C GLU A 746 -39.54 19.33 6.75
N THR A 747 -38.77 18.68 5.88
CA THR A 747 -39.15 17.39 5.33
C THR A 747 -38.78 16.32 6.34
N ARG A 748 -39.82 15.72 6.94
CA ARG A 748 -39.74 14.55 7.83
C ARG A 748 -38.77 13.51 7.25
N PRO A 749 -37.88 12.92 8.06
CA PRO A 749 -37.04 11.82 7.59
C PRO A 749 -37.96 10.66 7.18
N SER A 750 -37.87 10.22 5.93
CA SER A 750 -38.56 9.01 5.48
C SER A 750 -37.89 7.77 6.09
N SER A 751 -38.08 7.57 7.40
CA SER A 751 -37.56 6.43 8.18
C SER A 751 -38.20 5.09 7.81
N ARG A 752 -39.22 5.08 6.92
CA ARG A 752 -39.93 3.86 6.52
C ARG A 752 -39.21 3.00 5.47
N ARG A 753 -38.18 3.52 4.78
CA ARG A 753 -37.37 2.69 3.86
C ARG A 753 -36.28 1.87 4.58
N SER A 754 -35.93 2.20 5.82
CA SER A 754 -34.75 1.64 6.49
C SER A 754 -34.94 0.20 6.95
N ALA A 755 -36.07 -0.18 7.56
CA ALA A 755 -36.23 -1.53 8.13
C ALA A 755 -36.40 -2.63 7.06
N ILE A 756 -37.16 -2.36 5.99
CA ILE A 756 -37.39 -3.34 4.91
C ILE A 756 -36.10 -3.58 4.12
N VAL A 757 -35.35 -2.51 3.80
CA VAL A 757 -34.06 -2.62 3.10
C VAL A 757 -33.02 -3.37 3.94
N ILE A 758 -32.97 -3.12 5.26
CA ILE A 758 -32.07 -3.82 6.18
C ILE A 758 -32.44 -5.32 6.29
N LEU A 759 -33.74 -5.66 6.42
CA LEU A 759 -34.19 -7.05 6.49
C LEU A 759 -33.98 -7.80 5.17
N SER A 760 -34.22 -7.16 4.02
CA SER A 760 -33.92 -7.75 2.70
C SER A 760 -32.42 -7.90 2.44
N GLY A 761 -31.60 -6.96 2.91
CA GLY A 761 -30.14 -7.04 2.80
C GLY A 761 -29.55 -8.18 3.64
N ALA A 762 -30.05 -8.38 4.86
CA ALA A 762 -29.66 -9.49 5.72
C ALA A 762 -30.07 -10.86 5.15
N ALA A 763 -31.28 -10.95 4.58
CA ALA A 763 -31.75 -12.16 3.91
C ALA A 763 -30.94 -12.48 2.63
N LEU A 764 -30.61 -11.47 1.82
CA LEU A 764 -29.74 -11.63 0.64
C LEU A 764 -28.32 -12.04 1.02
N LEU A 765 -27.76 -11.47 2.10
CA LEU A 765 -26.46 -11.88 2.65
C LEU A 765 -26.48 -13.34 3.11
N TYR A 766 -27.54 -13.77 3.80
CA TYR A 766 -27.72 -15.17 4.18
C TYR A 766 -27.78 -16.09 2.96
N CYS A 767 -28.61 -15.77 1.95
CA CYS A 767 -28.70 -16.54 0.70
C CYS A 767 -27.37 -16.64 -0.05
N PHE A 768 -26.62 -15.53 -0.10
CA PHE A 768 -25.30 -15.48 -0.73
C PHE A 768 -24.28 -16.39 -0.03
N LEU A 769 -24.20 -16.29 1.30
CA LEU A 769 -23.31 -17.11 2.11
C LEU A 769 -23.68 -18.60 2.03
N TYR A 770 -24.98 -18.91 2.05
CA TYR A 770 -25.49 -20.27 1.89
C TYR A 770 -25.14 -20.86 0.52
N ARG A 771 -25.31 -20.10 -0.58
CA ARG A 771 -24.90 -20.53 -1.93
C ARG A 771 -23.39 -20.75 -2.03
N LYS A 772 -22.57 -19.85 -1.47
CA LYS A 772 -21.11 -19.98 -1.47
C LYS A 772 -20.66 -21.22 -0.68
N HIS A 773 -21.32 -21.50 0.45
CA HIS A 773 -21.07 -22.70 1.25
C HIS A 773 -21.48 -23.99 0.52
N LEU A 774 -22.62 -23.99 -0.18
CA LEU A 774 -23.05 -25.11 -1.03
C LEU A 774 -22.06 -25.35 -2.17
N THR A 775 -21.55 -24.29 -2.82
CA THR A 775 -20.53 -24.45 -3.87
C THR A 775 -19.21 -24.97 -3.30
N SER A 776 -18.79 -24.53 -2.11
CA SER A 776 -17.56 -25.06 -1.48
C SER A 776 -17.73 -26.52 -1.03
N SER A 777 -18.94 -26.94 -0.61
CA SER A 777 -19.24 -28.32 -0.24
C SER A 777 -19.47 -29.24 -1.45
N PHE A 778 -20.00 -28.72 -2.56
CA PHE A 778 -20.19 -29.49 -3.80
C PHE A 778 -18.86 -29.83 -4.49
N PHE A 779 -17.87 -28.94 -4.42
CA PHE A 779 -16.54 -29.17 -5.03
C PHE A 779 -15.54 -29.91 -4.12
N SER A 780 -15.91 -30.27 -2.89
CA SER A 780 -15.07 -31.03 -1.96
C SER A 780 -15.47 -32.50 -1.78
N SER A 781 -16.46 -33.00 -2.53
CA SER A 781 -16.84 -34.42 -2.54
C SER A 781 -16.29 -35.16 -3.77
N PRO A 782 -15.48 -36.23 -3.63
CA PRO A 782 -14.92 -36.99 -4.77
C PRO A 782 -15.92 -37.84 -5.55
N LEU A 783 -17.24 -37.69 -5.36
CA LEU A 783 -18.24 -38.68 -5.79
C LEU A 783 -19.14 -38.25 -6.95
N PHE A 784 -18.97 -37.06 -7.55
CA PHE A 784 -19.92 -36.54 -8.55
C PHE A 784 -19.33 -36.33 -9.96
N PHE A 785 -18.34 -37.12 -10.36
CA PHE A 785 -17.99 -37.33 -11.78
C PHE A 785 -18.38 -38.74 -12.23
N ARG A 786 -19.68 -39.01 -12.29
CA ARG A 786 -20.25 -40.08 -13.12
C ARG A 786 -21.72 -39.76 -13.37
N SER A 787 -22.07 -39.67 -14.66
CA SER A 787 -23.41 -39.43 -15.21
C SER A 787 -23.82 -37.96 -15.34
N LEU A 788 -23.47 -37.35 -16.48
CA LEU A 788 -24.42 -37.04 -17.56
C LEU A 788 -23.64 -36.60 -18.80
N LYS A 789 -24.04 -37.14 -19.95
CA LYS A 789 -23.48 -36.92 -21.30
C LYS A 789 -23.80 -35.53 -21.84
#